data_AF-A0A091Q3B2-F1
#
_entry.id   AF-A0A091Q3B2-F1
#
_cell.length_a   1.000
_cell.length_b   1.000
_cell.length_c   1.000
_cell.angle_alpha   90.00
_cell.angle_beta   90.00
_cell.angle_gamma   90.00
#
_symmetry.space_group_name_H-M   'P 1'
#
loop_
_entity.id
_entity.type
_entity.pdbx_description
1 polymer ?
#
loop_
_entity_poly.entity_id
_entity_poly.type
_entity_poly.pdbx_seq_one_letter_code
_entity_poly.pdbx_strand_id
1 'polypeptide(L)'
;MACSKIWSVLLVILYHFCQSCVSSGVSTHVEIAHRALEFFIKHEASVNYRQLLLNHQDAFQAGSTYPDAFYPLICKSGIYHDVSEDTHWSPFLNASIHYIRRNYPQPWEEATEKLVAFLFGVASHMVADVSWHSLGIDQGFLKAMGEIDFHGSYSEAHKAGDFGGDVLSQFELDFSYLAPNWYVPVKDLAAIYKEFYGREIITESTITDCTYLLYLELHGERLAVAKLFPAFASKSPFLVEKFHEYFLGGVDDMAFWTNNIFELTSHMLENGTSGCFLPENPLFINCTREHRDNYINKQSKHERHNNTTSLLTKRLEKNINYTERGVHFNMQSWATNSLHLINRAFATNIWKVLAATHEKSSKYISKPVASYFLASPYARLGWAMISADLNQDGYEDLVVGAPGYSTLGRVQLGRVYVVYGNQTGLPPEDMDLDGKADQVLQGHQPSGRFGSALAVLDFNEDGVPDLAIGAPSVGSQFLTYKGAVYVYFGIEGRGLASQPNVTITCQYSYCNLGWSLLAADVDEDGNADLVVGSPYAPGDGQQRGFVVAFYSHFNRSDQGLLSVQDANWMVNGEENYAWFGFSLASCQLENITLLLIGSPTWKSCAGCNHFSLDTRQSVGKVYGYNPPSTKRWFAVTGDKVMGRMGLSLASGVMSVAEIPRTVLVVGAPTADSLSRISFMSSVLHQAGLALVYDLTDSTKPSLLSTFSGDRRFARFGGDVYLSDLDNDGLDEMIVTAPLRTNDVSTILFGGTAGRVYIYSGKQASSGNVTGHCKSWTSPCPEDWAQYVLISAEELSRFGSSVITVKSGRKKEVVVAAERSSAKARLGGRLFVYSL
;
A
#
# COMPACT_ATOMS: atom_id res chain seq x y z
N MET A 1 43.04 -7.75 4.13
CA MET A 1 42.38 -7.99 5.44
C MET A 1 40.93 -7.52 5.50
N ALA A 2 40.56 -6.35 4.94
CA ALA A 2 39.16 -5.87 4.93
C ALA A 2 38.15 -6.81 4.22
N CYS A 3 38.48 -7.37 3.05
CA CYS A 3 37.60 -8.33 2.35
C CYS A 3 37.28 -9.60 3.13
N SER A 4 38.22 -10.11 3.96
CA SER A 4 38.00 -11.33 4.74
C SER A 4 37.10 -11.07 5.96
N LYS A 5 37.17 -9.88 6.57
CA LYS A 5 36.23 -9.48 7.65
C LYS A 5 34.82 -9.26 7.11
N ILE A 6 34.69 -8.64 5.94
CA ILE A 6 33.41 -8.48 5.21
C ILE A 6 32.77 -9.83 4.92
N TRP A 7 33.55 -10.80 4.42
CA TRP A 7 33.06 -12.15 4.14
C TRP A 7 32.64 -12.91 5.40
N SER A 8 33.30 -12.65 6.54
CA SER A 8 32.96 -13.29 7.82
C SER A 8 31.65 -12.75 8.40
N VAL A 9 31.43 -11.43 8.33
CA VAL A 9 30.18 -10.79 8.78
C VAL A 9 29.04 -11.11 7.83
N LEU A 10 29.26 -11.05 6.52
CA LEU A 10 28.31 -11.53 5.52
C LEU A 10 28.01 -13.01 5.67
N LEU A 11 28.98 -13.87 5.99
CA LEU A 11 28.73 -15.29 6.26
C LEU A 11 27.92 -15.51 7.53
N VAL A 12 28.14 -14.73 8.59
CA VAL A 12 27.33 -14.81 9.82
C VAL A 12 25.91 -14.34 9.54
N ILE A 13 25.75 -13.24 8.79
CA ILE A 13 24.46 -12.69 8.35
C ILE A 13 23.73 -13.65 7.37
N LEU A 14 24.42 -14.20 6.38
CA LEU A 14 23.89 -15.14 5.38
C LEU A 14 23.62 -16.54 5.97
N TYR A 15 24.42 -17.00 6.94
CA TYR A 15 24.14 -18.22 7.69
C TYR A 15 22.94 -18.03 8.63
N HIS A 16 22.74 -16.82 9.18
CA HIS A 16 21.53 -16.43 9.92
C HIS A 16 20.28 -16.42 9.05
N PHE A 17 20.34 -15.90 7.82
CA PHE A 17 19.18 -15.93 6.91
C PHE A 17 18.73 -17.35 6.51
N CYS A 18 19.52 -18.39 6.81
CA CYS A 18 19.24 -19.78 6.44
C CYS A 18 18.73 -20.64 7.61
N GLN A 19 18.76 -20.14 8.85
CA GLN A 19 18.20 -20.81 10.03
C GLN A 19 17.09 -19.94 10.62
N SER A 20 15.99 -20.56 11.07
CA SER A 20 14.74 -19.94 11.51
C SER A 20 14.82 -18.99 12.74
N CYS A 21 15.75 -18.03 12.72
CA CYS A 21 16.05 -17.07 13.77
C CYS A 21 16.38 -15.73 13.11
N VAL A 22 15.36 -14.98 12.73
CA VAL A 22 15.48 -13.58 12.30
C VAL A 22 14.60 -12.78 13.24
N SER A 23 15.13 -11.70 13.82
CA SER A 23 14.26 -10.73 14.51
C SER A 23 13.39 -10.08 13.43
N SER A 24 12.11 -9.96 13.69
CA SER A 24 11.15 -9.73 12.62
C SER A 24 10.90 -8.24 12.46
N GLY A 25 11.05 -7.70 11.25
CA GLY A 25 10.56 -6.35 10.96
C GLY A 25 11.50 -5.21 11.37
N VAL A 26 12.81 -5.39 11.55
CA VAL A 26 13.70 -4.37 12.15
C VAL A 26 13.62 -3.03 11.42
N SER A 27 13.83 -3.01 10.10
CA SER A 27 13.72 -1.78 9.31
C SER A 27 12.27 -1.33 9.11
N THR A 28 11.34 -2.28 9.06
CA THR A 28 9.90 -2.00 8.92
C THR A 28 9.35 -1.27 10.14
N HIS A 29 9.70 -1.68 11.36
CA HIS A 29 9.30 -0.99 12.60
C HIS A 29 9.87 0.42 12.69
N VAL A 30 11.12 0.61 12.27
CA VAL A 30 11.71 1.96 12.21
C VAL A 30 10.95 2.84 11.21
N GLU A 31 10.54 2.31 10.05
CA GLU A 31 9.71 3.05 9.10
C GLU A 31 8.32 3.40 9.65
N ILE A 32 7.66 2.49 10.36
CA ILE A 32 6.35 2.75 10.99
C ILE A 32 6.48 3.87 12.02
N ALA A 33 7.48 3.79 12.90
CA ALA A 33 7.75 4.80 13.92
C ALA A 33 8.10 6.16 13.30
N HIS A 34 8.90 6.17 12.23
CA HIS A 34 9.26 7.37 11.47
C HIS A 34 8.02 8.03 10.84
N ARG A 35 7.18 7.26 10.13
CA ARG A 35 5.91 7.75 9.55
C ARG A 35 4.98 8.34 10.59
N ALA A 36 4.84 7.69 11.74
CA ALA A 36 3.98 8.17 12.81
C ALA A 36 4.47 9.50 13.39
N LEU A 37 5.80 9.66 13.53
CA LEU A 37 6.42 10.88 14.05
C LEU A 37 6.27 12.09 13.13
N GLU A 38 6.28 11.89 11.80
CA GLU A 38 6.13 12.98 10.82
C GLU A 38 4.90 13.86 11.12
N PHE A 39 3.77 13.19 11.41
CA PHE A 39 2.48 13.84 11.66
C PHE A 39 2.07 13.88 13.13
N PHE A 40 2.98 13.53 14.05
CA PHE A 40 2.68 13.58 15.49
C PHE A 40 2.43 15.02 15.95
N ILE A 41 1.36 15.21 16.72
CA ILE A 41 0.90 16.54 17.11
C ILE A 41 1.90 17.23 18.06
N LYS A 42 1.97 18.55 17.93
CA LYS A 42 2.62 19.39 18.94
C LYS A 42 1.57 19.79 19.98
N HIS A 43 1.53 19.12 21.13
CA HIS A 43 0.75 19.62 22.26
C HIS A 43 1.45 20.85 22.88
N GLU A 44 0.67 21.87 23.24
CA GLU A 44 1.11 23.01 24.06
C GLU A 44 1.16 22.64 25.56
N ALA A 45 1.71 21.47 25.87
CA ALA A 45 1.95 21.03 27.24
C ALA A 45 3.36 21.44 27.72
N SER A 46 3.75 21.04 28.94
CA SER A 46 5.08 21.36 29.49
C SER A 46 6.23 20.74 28.69
N VAL A 47 5.98 19.66 27.96
CA VAL A 47 6.98 18.96 27.13
C VAL A 47 6.50 18.90 25.68
N ASN A 48 7.34 19.37 24.76
CA ASN A 48 7.12 19.17 23.32
C ASN A 48 7.64 17.78 22.91
N TYR A 49 6.81 16.74 23.09
CA TYR A 49 7.20 15.36 22.78
C TYR A 49 7.66 15.16 21.34
N ARG A 50 7.00 15.80 20.35
CA ARG A 50 7.44 15.72 18.96
C ARG A 50 8.89 16.18 18.78
N GLN A 51 9.24 17.33 19.36
CA GLN A 51 10.62 17.84 19.28
C GLN A 51 11.59 16.96 20.07
N LEU A 52 11.17 16.44 21.22
CA LEU A 52 11.96 15.49 22.02
C LEU A 52 12.32 14.25 21.18
N LEU A 53 11.35 13.65 20.48
CA LEU A 53 11.56 12.48 19.63
C LEU A 53 12.48 12.80 18.43
N LEU A 54 12.32 13.98 17.81
CA LEU A 54 13.21 14.42 16.73
C LEU A 54 14.65 14.66 17.20
N ASN A 55 14.84 15.16 18.42
CA ASN A 55 16.16 15.41 18.98
C ASN A 55 16.88 14.11 19.37
N HIS A 56 16.13 13.06 19.74
CA HIS A 56 16.65 11.80 20.28
C HIS A 56 16.32 10.60 19.38
N GLN A 57 16.58 10.73 18.07
CA GLN A 57 16.38 9.66 17.09
C GLN A 57 17.22 8.41 17.38
N ASP A 58 18.38 8.57 18.02
CA ASP A 58 19.25 7.46 18.45
C ASP A 58 18.55 6.54 19.45
N ALA A 59 17.78 7.09 20.39
CA ALA A 59 17.01 6.33 21.36
C ALA A 59 15.65 5.89 20.81
N PHE A 60 14.97 6.76 20.06
CA PHE A 60 13.66 6.47 19.47
C PHE A 60 13.70 5.28 18.50
N GLN A 61 14.66 5.26 17.57
CA GLN A 61 14.82 4.15 16.61
C GLN A 61 15.31 2.86 17.28
N ALA A 62 16.12 2.96 18.34
CA ALA A 62 16.48 1.78 19.13
C ALA A 62 15.26 1.18 19.83
N GLY A 63 14.40 2.03 20.40
CA GLY A 63 13.17 1.61 21.05
C GLY A 63 12.19 0.91 20.12
N SER A 64 12.07 1.33 18.86
CA SER A 64 11.12 0.74 17.90
C SER A 64 11.46 -0.69 17.47
N THR A 65 12.63 -1.19 17.81
CA THR A 65 13.04 -2.58 17.53
C THR A 65 13.24 -3.39 18.81
N TYR A 66 13.27 -2.71 19.97
CA TYR A 66 13.68 -3.28 21.23
C TYR A 66 12.85 -4.47 21.73
N PRO A 67 11.51 -4.51 21.55
CA PRO A 67 10.73 -5.64 22.05
C PRO A 67 11.19 -7.00 21.51
N ASP A 68 11.78 -7.04 20.31
CA ASP A 68 12.34 -8.24 19.69
C ASP A 68 13.74 -8.67 20.21
N ALA A 69 14.37 -7.89 21.09
CA ALA A 69 15.78 -8.05 21.42
C ALA A 69 16.13 -9.44 21.99
N PHE A 70 15.19 -10.14 22.62
CA PHE A 70 15.44 -11.35 23.38
C PHE A 70 14.91 -12.64 22.74
N TYR A 71 14.28 -12.57 21.56
CA TYR A 71 13.88 -13.74 20.79
C TYR A 71 15.04 -14.54 20.19
N PRO A 72 16.09 -13.91 19.59
CA PRO A 72 17.07 -14.66 18.85
C PRO A 72 17.85 -15.65 19.73
N LEU A 73 18.02 -16.90 19.28
CA LEU A 73 18.83 -17.91 19.99
C LEU A 73 20.28 -17.45 20.24
N ILE A 74 20.81 -16.55 19.40
CA ILE A 74 22.14 -15.97 19.60
C ILE A 74 22.19 -15.01 20.81
N CYS A 75 21.07 -14.39 21.17
CA CYS A 75 20.90 -13.66 22.43
C CYS A 75 20.69 -14.67 23.56
N LYS A 76 21.79 -15.06 24.22
CA LYS A 76 21.78 -15.89 25.44
C LYS A 76 20.93 -17.18 25.31
N SER A 77 20.88 -17.80 24.13
CA SER A 77 20.09 -19.02 23.86
C SER A 77 18.57 -18.83 23.92
N GLY A 78 18.06 -17.60 23.74
CA GLY A 78 16.62 -17.30 23.74
C GLY A 78 15.94 -17.45 25.10
N ILE A 79 16.71 -17.56 26.20
CA ILE A 79 16.17 -17.80 27.55
C ILE A 79 15.32 -16.65 28.10
N TYR A 80 15.37 -15.48 27.44
CA TYR A 80 14.63 -14.28 27.82
C TYR A 80 13.47 -13.99 26.85
N HIS A 81 13.00 -14.99 26.10
CA HIS A 81 11.84 -14.90 25.22
C HIS A 81 10.62 -14.26 25.93
N ASP A 82 10.29 -14.71 27.15
CA ASP A 82 9.17 -14.16 27.94
C ASP A 82 9.35 -12.66 28.25
N VAL A 83 10.59 -12.18 28.39
CA VAL A 83 10.88 -10.75 28.61
C VAL A 83 10.58 -9.95 27.33
N SER A 84 10.90 -10.51 26.16
CA SER A 84 10.49 -9.93 24.88
C SER A 84 8.97 -9.90 24.78
N GLU A 85 8.29 -11.03 24.95
CA GLU A 85 6.82 -11.12 24.91
C GLU A 85 6.15 -10.06 25.81
N ASP A 86 6.55 -9.97 27.08
CA ASP A 86 5.97 -9.00 28.01
C ASP A 86 6.22 -7.53 27.61
N THR A 87 7.32 -7.26 26.88
CA THR A 87 7.66 -5.91 26.37
C THR A 87 6.72 -5.47 25.24
N HIS A 88 6.00 -6.38 24.58
CA HIS A 88 5.04 -6.06 23.50
C HIS A 88 3.68 -5.56 24.01
N TRP A 89 3.44 -5.57 25.33
CA TRP A 89 2.10 -5.35 25.89
C TRP A 89 1.98 -4.13 26.81
N SER A 90 0.77 -3.57 26.88
CA SER A 90 0.45 -2.37 27.67
C SER A 90 0.90 -2.42 29.14
N PRO A 91 0.93 -3.59 29.84
CA PRO A 91 1.45 -3.66 31.20
C PRO A 91 2.90 -3.18 31.33
N PHE A 92 3.78 -3.49 30.37
CA PHE A 92 5.16 -3.00 30.37
C PHE A 92 5.22 -1.49 30.14
N LEU A 93 4.41 -0.96 29.20
CA LEU A 93 4.28 0.48 28.97
C LEU A 93 3.82 1.21 30.24
N ASN A 94 2.81 0.68 30.94
CA ASN A 94 2.30 1.22 32.19
C ASN A 94 3.38 1.23 33.29
N ALA A 95 4.12 0.13 33.46
CA ALA A 95 5.22 0.05 34.43
C ALA A 95 6.33 1.06 34.11
N SER A 96 6.68 1.22 32.84
CA SER A 96 7.67 2.19 32.38
C SER A 96 7.23 3.63 32.67
N ILE A 97 5.97 3.97 32.42
CA ILE A 97 5.41 5.30 32.73
C ILE A 97 5.44 5.58 34.23
N HIS A 98 5.06 4.60 35.06
CA HIS A 98 5.13 4.74 36.51
C HIS A 98 6.56 4.92 37.01
N TYR A 99 7.51 4.16 36.46
CA TYR A 99 8.93 4.29 36.78
C TYR A 99 9.46 5.69 36.43
N ILE A 100 9.19 6.18 35.21
CA ILE A 100 9.65 7.51 34.78
C ILE A 100 9.06 8.61 35.67
N ARG A 101 7.74 8.59 35.90
CA ARG A 101 7.06 9.62 36.70
C ARG A 101 7.52 9.64 38.16
N ARG A 102 7.84 8.48 38.73
CA ARG A 102 8.29 8.37 40.13
C ARG A 102 9.73 8.82 40.31
N ASN A 103 10.62 8.43 39.40
CA ASN A 103 12.06 8.61 39.57
C ASN A 103 12.59 9.89 38.90
N TYR A 104 11.88 10.41 37.90
CA TYR A 104 12.31 11.56 37.10
C TYR A 104 11.18 12.59 36.93
N PRO A 105 10.93 13.44 37.94
CA PRO A 105 10.01 14.56 37.77
C PRO A 105 10.52 15.55 36.72
N GLN A 106 9.60 16.22 36.02
CA GLN A 106 9.95 17.26 35.04
C GLN A 106 10.53 18.52 35.72
N PRO A 107 11.42 19.29 35.05
CA PRO A 107 11.94 19.07 33.70
C PRO A 107 12.96 17.93 33.64
N TRP A 108 13.01 17.25 32.50
CA TRP A 108 13.88 16.08 32.29
C TRP A 108 15.29 16.48 31.84
N GLU A 109 16.29 15.79 32.37
CA GLU A 109 17.65 15.79 31.81
C GLU A 109 17.70 14.97 30.51
N GLU A 110 18.75 15.18 29.70
CA GLU A 110 18.92 14.53 28.39
C GLU A 110 18.78 12.99 28.46
N ALA A 111 19.34 12.35 29.50
CA ALA A 111 19.24 10.90 29.66
C ALA A 111 17.81 10.43 29.91
N THR A 112 17.01 11.21 30.65
CA THR A 112 15.58 10.94 30.84
C THR A 112 14.80 11.21 29.56
N GLU A 113 15.12 12.27 28.81
CA GLU A 113 14.52 12.52 27.50
C GLU A 113 14.77 11.34 26.55
N LYS A 114 15.99 10.79 26.52
CA LYS A 114 16.31 9.59 25.74
C LYS A 114 15.53 8.35 26.20
N LEU A 115 15.35 8.14 27.51
CA LEU A 115 14.49 7.07 28.03
C LEU A 115 13.05 7.22 27.56
N VAL A 116 12.52 8.45 27.58
CA VAL A 116 11.18 8.74 27.07
C VAL A 116 11.11 8.48 25.56
N ALA A 117 12.08 8.96 24.78
CA ALA A 117 12.13 8.71 23.35
C ALA A 117 12.17 7.22 23.02
N PHE A 118 12.98 6.46 23.75
CA PHE A 118 13.04 5.00 23.65
C PHE A 118 11.69 4.34 23.92
N LEU A 119 10.96 4.79 24.95
CA LEU A 119 9.64 4.25 25.29
C LEU A 119 8.60 4.51 24.19
N PHE A 120 8.63 5.67 23.53
CA PHE A 120 7.79 5.93 22.36
C PHE A 120 8.14 5.00 21.19
N GLY A 121 9.42 4.71 20.98
CA GLY A 121 9.84 3.68 20.03
C GLY A 121 9.17 2.33 20.36
N VAL A 122 9.29 1.88 21.61
CA VAL A 122 8.65 0.63 22.08
C VAL A 122 7.14 0.66 21.83
N ALA A 123 6.45 1.76 22.16
CA ALA A 123 5.02 1.90 21.93
C ALA A 123 4.62 1.77 20.44
N SER A 124 5.46 2.23 19.51
CA SER A 124 5.23 2.03 18.08
C SER A 124 5.32 0.57 17.67
N HIS A 125 6.31 -0.15 18.20
CA HIS A 125 6.50 -1.57 17.92
C HIS A 125 5.28 -2.39 18.40
N MET A 126 4.83 -2.15 19.64
CA MET A 126 3.67 -2.82 20.24
C MET A 126 2.42 -2.72 19.36
N VAL A 127 2.19 -1.55 18.73
CA VAL A 127 1.05 -1.32 17.82
C VAL A 127 1.19 -2.08 16.51
N ALA A 128 2.39 -2.04 15.92
CA ALA A 128 2.66 -2.66 14.64
C ALA A 128 2.33 -4.16 14.69
N ASP A 129 2.85 -4.87 15.68
CA ASP A 129 2.68 -6.32 15.84
C ASP A 129 1.23 -6.74 15.97
N VAL A 130 0.43 -6.01 16.75
CA VAL A 130 -0.97 -6.35 16.96
C VAL A 130 -1.72 -6.43 15.63
N SER A 131 -1.57 -5.42 14.79
CA SER A 131 -2.31 -5.34 13.52
C SER A 131 -1.68 -6.21 12.43
N TRP A 132 -0.37 -6.38 12.43
CA TRP A 132 0.34 -7.29 11.53
C TRP A 132 -0.03 -8.76 11.78
N HIS A 133 0.03 -9.21 13.05
CA HIS A 133 -0.24 -10.59 13.48
C HIS A 133 -1.71 -10.88 13.79
N SER A 134 -2.60 -9.88 13.77
CA SER A 134 -4.02 -10.01 14.16
C SER A 134 -4.24 -10.41 15.64
N LEU A 135 -3.45 -9.83 16.56
CA LEU A 135 -3.47 -10.21 17.97
C LEU A 135 -4.67 -9.57 18.69
N GLY A 136 -5.78 -10.31 18.82
CA GLY A 136 -7.00 -9.79 19.46
C GLY A 136 -7.86 -8.91 18.55
N ILE A 137 -7.56 -8.87 17.26
CA ILE A 137 -8.38 -8.27 16.21
C ILE A 137 -8.61 -9.27 15.07
N ASP A 138 -9.61 -9.01 14.24
CA ASP A 138 -9.93 -9.85 13.09
C ASP A 138 -9.35 -9.28 11.80
N GLN A 139 -8.81 -10.15 10.94
CA GLN A 139 -8.37 -9.82 9.57
C GLN A 139 -7.16 -8.88 9.42
N GLY A 140 -6.25 -8.87 10.38
CA GLY A 140 -4.94 -8.22 10.23
C GLY A 140 -4.08 -8.86 9.12
N PHE A 141 -2.92 -8.27 8.86
CA PHE A 141 -2.14 -8.47 7.64
C PHE A 141 -1.80 -9.93 7.35
N LEU A 142 -1.12 -10.63 8.27
CA LEU A 142 -0.65 -12.00 8.06
C LEU A 142 -1.80 -13.01 7.97
N LYS A 143 -2.91 -12.76 8.66
CA LYS A 143 -4.10 -13.61 8.59
C LYS A 143 -4.73 -13.55 7.20
N ALA A 144 -4.92 -12.35 6.67
CA ALA A 144 -5.41 -12.18 5.30
C ALA A 144 -4.43 -12.75 4.26
N MET A 145 -3.14 -12.51 4.43
CA MET A 145 -2.10 -13.08 3.59
C MET A 145 -2.13 -14.62 3.61
N GLY A 146 -2.34 -15.23 4.78
CA GLY A 146 -2.48 -16.67 4.94
C GLY A 146 -3.64 -17.23 4.11
N GLU A 147 -4.80 -16.61 4.19
CA GLU A 147 -6.01 -17.03 3.46
C GLU A 147 -5.85 -16.89 1.94
N ILE A 148 -5.18 -15.83 1.48
CA ILE A 148 -5.09 -15.47 0.05
C ILE A 148 -3.93 -16.18 -0.65
N ASP A 149 -2.73 -16.17 -0.06
CA ASP A 149 -1.51 -16.63 -0.73
C ASP A 149 -1.02 -17.99 -0.22
N PHE A 150 -1.40 -18.40 1.00
CA PHE A 150 -0.86 -19.60 1.67
C PHE A 150 -1.92 -20.65 2.04
N HIS A 151 -3.03 -20.72 1.28
CA HIS A 151 -4.08 -21.72 1.46
C HIS A 151 -4.69 -21.76 2.88
N GLY A 152 -4.78 -20.62 3.57
CA GLY A 152 -5.25 -20.51 4.96
C GLY A 152 -4.17 -20.78 6.01
N SER A 153 -2.92 -21.04 5.62
CA SER A 153 -1.82 -21.31 6.55
C SER A 153 -1.23 -20.02 7.12
N TYR A 154 -1.65 -19.66 8.33
CA TYR A 154 -1.04 -18.55 9.08
C TYR A 154 0.46 -18.79 9.33
N SER A 155 0.88 -20.02 9.62
CA SER A 155 2.31 -20.31 9.90
C SER A 155 3.22 -20.07 8.70
N GLU A 156 2.78 -20.45 7.49
CA GLU A 156 3.56 -20.19 6.28
C GLU A 156 3.54 -18.70 5.91
N ALA A 157 2.39 -18.04 6.11
CA ALA A 157 2.27 -16.60 5.95
C ALA A 157 3.22 -15.85 6.90
N HIS A 158 3.23 -16.20 8.18
CA HIS A 158 4.12 -15.63 9.19
C HIS A 158 5.59 -15.77 8.82
N LYS A 159 6.04 -16.97 8.41
CA LYS A 159 7.42 -17.20 7.95
C LYS A 159 7.81 -16.36 6.73
N ALA A 160 6.84 -16.05 5.86
CA ALA A 160 7.08 -15.26 4.66
C ALA A 160 6.97 -13.75 4.92
N GLY A 161 6.02 -13.34 5.77
CA GLY A 161 5.64 -11.94 5.96
C GLY A 161 6.61 -11.18 6.83
N ASP A 162 6.99 -11.72 7.98
CA ASP A 162 7.77 -11.00 8.99
C ASP A 162 9.08 -10.46 8.45
N PHE A 163 9.95 -11.37 7.99
CA PHE A 163 11.18 -10.96 7.34
C PHE A 163 10.93 -10.40 5.93
N GLY A 164 9.84 -10.82 5.27
CA GLY A 164 9.45 -10.29 3.96
C GLY A 164 9.13 -8.79 4.00
N GLY A 165 8.61 -8.28 5.12
CA GLY A 165 8.37 -6.86 5.36
C GLY A 165 9.67 -6.06 5.23
N ASP A 166 10.76 -6.53 5.85
CA ASP A 166 12.07 -5.89 5.73
C ASP A 166 12.66 -6.00 4.33
N VAL A 167 12.46 -7.14 3.66
CA VAL A 167 12.83 -7.29 2.24
C VAL A 167 12.16 -6.22 1.39
N LEU A 168 10.86 -6.01 1.57
CA LEU A 168 10.10 -5.00 0.82
C LEU A 168 10.50 -3.59 1.22
N SER A 169 10.59 -3.30 2.51
CA SER A 169 11.09 -2.04 3.05
C SER A 169 12.42 -1.67 2.40
N GLN A 170 13.43 -2.55 2.46
CA GLN A 170 14.76 -2.29 1.88
C GLN A 170 14.75 -2.21 0.35
N PHE A 171 13.79 -2.88 -0.31
CA PHE A 171 13.65 -2.83 -1.77
C PHE A 171 12.98 -1.54 -2.26
N GLU A 172 12.00 -1.02 -1.50
CA GLU A 172 11.12 0.06 -1.94
C GLU A 172 11.40 1.43 -1.30
N LEU A 173 12.06 1.47 -0.15
CA LEU A 173 12.19 2.68 0.66
C LEU A 173 13.63 3.19 0.75
N ASP A 174 13.74 4.51 0.85
CA ASP A 174 14.99 5.16 1.24
C ASP A 174 15.09 5.24 2.77
N PHE A 175 16.16 4.68 3.33
CA PHE A 175 16.48 4.68 4.76
C PHE A 175 17.63 5.65 5.10
N SER A 176 17.79 6.72 4.33
CA SER A 176 18.80 7.75 4.56
C SER A 176 18.68 8.47 5.91
N TYR A 177 17.50 8.46 6.54
CA TYR A 177 17.21 9.10 7.83
C TYR A 177 17.60 8.25 9.06
N LEU A 178 18.05 7.01 8.88
CA LEU A 178 18.43 6.14 10.00
C LEU A 178 19.57 6.76 10.82
N ALA A 179 19.41 6.75 12.14
CA ALA A 179 20.43 7.25 13.06
C ALA A 179 21.72 6.41 12.92
N PRO A 180 22.90 7.04 12.83
CA PRO A 180 24.16 6.32 12.67
C PRO A 180 24.59 5.60 13.96
N ASN A 181 24.05 6.01 15.10
CA ASN A 181 24.28 5.45 16.41
C ASN A 181 22.95 5.26 17.13
N TRP A 182 22.89 4.27 18.01
CA TRP A 182 21.75 4.04 18.91
C TRP A 182 22.12 4.36 20.34
N TYR A 183 21.12 4.77 21.13
CA TYR A 183 21.22 4.85 22.58
C TYR A 183 20.19 3.93 23.23
N VAL A 184 20.64 3.10 24.17
CA VAL A 184 19.76 2.20 24.94
C VAL A 184 19.88 2.55 26.42
N PRO A 185 18.77 2.91 27.12
CA PRO A 185 18.77 3.28 28.53
C PRO A 185 18.82 2.02 29.44
N VAL A 186 19.90 1.26 29.33
CA VAL A 186 20.06 -0.08 29.90
C VAL A 186 19.78 -0.16 31.41
N LYS A 187 20.27 0.81 32.19
CA LYS A 187 20.10 0.82 33.65
C LYS A 187 18.63 1.01 34.04
N ASP A 188 17.95 1.91 33.32
CA ASP A 188 16.53 2.18 33.51
C ASP A 188 15.68 0.98 33.09
N LEU A 189 15.99 0.33 31.97
CA LEU A 189 15.28 -0.87 31.52
C LEU A 189 15.41 -2.02 32.53
N ALA A 190 16.62 -2.28 33.06
CA ALA A 190 16.82 -3.28 34.09
C ALA A 190 16.01 -2.97 35.36
N ALA A 191 15.92 -1.69 35.76
CA ALA A 191 15.11 -1.27 36.88
C ALA A 191 13.60 -1.41 36.61
N ILE A 192 13.13 -1.05 35.42
CA ILE A 192 11.73 -1.21 35.00
C ILE A 192 11.32 -2.68 35.04
N TYR A 193 12.11 -3.61 34.47
CA TYR A 193 11.81 -5.03 34.55
C TYR A 193 11.82 -5.53 36.01
N LYS A 194 12.78 -5.07 36.82
CA LYS A 194 12.82 -5.45 38.23
C LYS A 194 11.56 -5.01 38.98
N GLU A 195 11.05 -3.81 38.71
CA GLU A 195 9.77 -3.35 39.27
C GLU A 195 8.59 -4.15 38.71
N PHE A 196 8.57 -4.40 37.40
CA PHE A 196 7.50 -5.12 36.71
C PHE A 196 7.34 -6.56 37.22
N TYR A 197 8.43 -7.31 37.38
CA TYR A 197 8.40 -8.70 37.87
C TYR A 197 8.52 -8.82 39.39
N GLY A 198 8.80 -7.72 40.11
CA GLY A 198 9.11 -7.73 41.55
C GLY A 198 10.44 -8.42 41.92
N ARG A 199 11.25 -8.82 40.93
CA ARG A 199 12.56 -9.46 41.08
C ARG A 199 13.45 -9.15 39.89
N GLU A 200 14.76 -9.26 40.06
CA GLU A 200 15.70 -9.16 38.94
C GLU A 200 15.55 -10.37 38.02
N ILE A 201 15.05 -10.14 36.79
CA ILE A 201 14.86 -11.18 35.79
C ILE A 201 15.92 -11.12 34.68
N ILE A 202 16.47 -9.94 34.39
CA ILE A 202 17.40 -9.69 33.30
C ILE A 202 18.48 -8.71 33.74
N THR A 203 19.72 -8.91 33.28
CA THR A 203 20.87 -8.10 33.64
C THR A 203 21.14 -6.99 32.62
N GLU A 204 21.76 -5.89 33.06
CA GLU A 204 22.22 -4.81 32.19
C GLU A 204 23.11 -5.31 31.03
N SER A 205 24.00 -6.26 31.32
CA SER A 205 24.87 -6.88 30.32
C SER A 205 24.11 -7.69 29.27
N THR A 206 22.98 -8.29 29.64
CA THR A 206 22.13 -9.03 28.70
C THR A 206 21.38 -8.06 27.80
N ILE A 207 20.77 -7.02 28.37
CA ILE A 207 20.09 -5.96 27.59
C ILE A 207 21.08 -5.37 26.59
N THR A 208 22.29 -4.98 27.04
CA THR A 208 23.34 -4.42 26.18
C THR A 208 23.74 -5.38 25.05
N ASP A 209 24.02 -6.65 25.38
CA ASP A 209 24.50 -7.62 24.40
C ASP A 209 23.46 -7.91 23.31
N CYS A 210 22.20 -8.05 23.69
CA CYS A 210 21.13 -8.47 22.79
C CYS A 210 20.62 -7.31 21.92
N THR A 211 20.50 -6.11 22.49
CA THR A 211 20.15 -4.91 21.70
C THR A 211 21.26 -4.50 20.73
N TYR A 212 22.53 -4.77 21.06
CA TYR A 212 23.63 -4.56 20.11
C TYR A 212 23.52 -5.48 18.89
N LEU A 213 22.90 -6.66 19.01
CA LEU A 213 22.66 -7.54 17.87
C LEU A 213 21.61 -6.95 16.92
N LEU A 214 20.49 -6.43 17.44
CA LEU A 214 19.48 -5.73 16.64
C LEU A 214 20.08 -4.52 15.89
N TYR A 215 20.94 -3.75 16.55
CA TYR A 215 21.64 -2.64 15.92
C TYR A 215 22.50 -3.11 14.72
N LEU A 216 23.22 -4.22 14.88
CA LEU A 216 23.99 -4.81 13.79
C LEU A 216 23.10 -5.38 12.69
N GLU A 217 21.93 -5.92 13.05
CA GLU A 217 20.95 -6.48 12.12
C GLU A 217 20.41 -5.39 11.20
N LEU A 218 19.86 -4.29 11.75
CA LEU A 218 19.38 -3.14 10.97
C LEU A 218 20.41 -2.67 9.94
N HIS A 219 21.67 -2.52 10.36
CA HIS A 219 22.74 -2.08 9.47
C HIS A 219 23.18 -3.16 8.47
N GLY A 220 23.05 -4.44 8.84
CA GLY A 220 23.25 -5.59 7.96
C GLY A 220 22.19 -5.68 6.87
N GLU A 221 20.92 -5.38 7.17
CA GLU A 221 19.81 -5.42 6.22
C GLU A 221 20.09 -4.56 4.99
N ARG A 222 20.57 -3.33 5.22
CA ARG A 222 20.90 -2.34 4.19
C ARG A 222 21.91 -2.81 3.14
N LEU A 223 22.72 -3.82 3.44
CA LEU A 223 23.78 -4.28 2.55
C LEU A 223 23.30 -5.32 1.53
N ALA A 224 22.29 -6.12 1.89
CA ALA A 224 21.98 -7.34 1.15
C ALA A 224 20.52 -7.75 1.10
N VAL A 225 19.65 -7.26 1.99
CA VAL A 225 18.29 -7.82 2.17
C VAL A 225 17.36 -7.50 1.00
N ALA A 226 17.48 -6.32 0.39
CA ALA A 226 16.74 -5.98 -0.83
C ALA A 226 16.93 -7.00 -1.98
N LYS A 227 18.05 -7.72 -2.02
CA LYS A 227 18.35 -8.75 -3.05
C LYS A 227 17.49 -10.00 -2.90
N LEU A 228 16.83 -10.18 -1.75
CA LEU A 228 15.93 -11.28 -1.49
C LEU A 228 14.52 -11.00 -2.03
N PHE A 229 14.25 -9.80 -2.55
CA PHE A 229 12.94 -9.41 -3.08
C PHE A 229 12.35 -10.46 -4.05
N PRO A 230 13.05 -10.98 -5.07
CA PRO A 230 12.48 -11.98 -5.96
C PRO A 230 11.99 -13.24 -5.24
N ALA A 231 12.69 -13.68 -4.18
CA ALA A 231 12.33 -14.88 -3.44
C ALA A 231 11.07 -14.70 -2.59
N PHE A 232 10.84 -13.49 -2.05
CA PHE A 232 9.67 -13.17 -1.24
C PHE A 232 8.48 -12.72 -2.09
N ALA A 233 8.72 -11.89 -3.09
CA ALA A 233 7.70 -11.47 -4.06
C ALA A 233 7.07 -12.67 -4.78
N SER A 234 7.87 -13.70 -5.14
CA SER A 234 7.36 -14.93 -5.73
C SER A 234 6.48 -15.76 -4.79
N LYS A 235 6.68 -15.68 -3.47
CA LYS A 235 5.88 -16.42 -2.48
C LYS A 235 4.53 -15.74 -2.23
N SER A 236 4.53 -14.41 -2.15
CA SER A 236 3.33 -13.65 -1.81
C SER A 236 3.21 -12.37 -2.63
N PRO A 237 2.38 -12.37 -3.69
CA PRO A 237 1.96 -11.14 -4.33
C PRO A 237 1.16 -10.21 -3.39
N PHE A 238 0.42 -10.77 -2.42
CA PHE A 238 -0.28 -9.98 -1.39
C PHE A 238 0.70 -9.08 -0.65
N LEU A 239 1.84 -9.62 -0.20
CA LEU A 239 2.87 -8.87 0.49
C LEU A 239 3.31 -7.66 -0.36
N VAL A 240 3.67 -7.87 -1.63
CA VAL A 240 4.14 -6.78 -2.53
C VAL A 240 3.09 -5.70 -2.80
N GLU A 241 1.83 -6.09 -2.99
CA GLU A 241 0.76 -5.15 -3.36
C GLU A 241 0.20 -4.42 -2.14
N LYS A 242 0.09 -5.11 -1.00
CA LYS A 242 -0.67 -4.62 0.15
C LYS A 242 0.17 -4.18 1.33
N PHE A 243 1.50 -4.38 1.30
CA PHE A 243 2.44 -4.01 2.37
C PHE A 243 2.15 -2.63 3.01
N HIS A 244 1.99 -1.59 2.18
CA HIS A 244 1.76 -0.25 2.72
C HIS A 244 0.29 0.03 3.04
N GLU A 245 -0.62 -0.45 2.21
CA GLU A 245 -1.98 0.10 2.09
C GLU A 245 -3.08 -0.82 2.59
N TYR A 246 -2.77 -2.08 2.92
CA TYR A 246 -3.76 -2.99 3.50
C TYR A 246 -4.46 -2.29 4.67
N PHE A 247 -5.79 -2.31 4.66
CA PHE A 247 -6.57 -1.40 5.49
C PHE A 247 -6.37 -1.64 6.99
N LEU A 248 -6.01 -2.87 7.40
CA LEU A 248 -5.76 -3.25 8.79
C LEU A 248 -4.43 -3.99 8.93
N GLY A 249 -3.39 -3.29 9.38
CA GLY A 249 -2.04 -3.83 9.50
C GLY A 249 -1.12 -3.61 8.29
N GLY A 250 -1.52 -2.80 7.30
CA GLY A 250 -0.55 -2.20 6.37
C GLY A 250 0.29 -1.14 7.08
N VAL A 251 1.49 -0.83 6.57
CA VAL A 251 2.44 0.14 7.20
C VAL A 251 1.78 1.49 7.52
N ASP A 252 0.88 1.95 6.66
CA ASP A 252 0.18 3.22 6.87
C ASP A 252 -0.85 3.17 8.01
N ASP A 253 -1.56 2.05 8.15
CA ASP A 253 -2.52 1.83 9.24
C ASP A 253 -1.78 1.68 10.58
N MET A 254 -0.66 0.93 10.59
CA MET A 254 0.22 0.81 11.74
C MET A 254 0.79 2.16 12.19
N ALA A 255 1.16 3.03 11.25
CA ALA A 255 1.66 4.36 11.55
C ALA A 255 0.56 5.28 12.11
N PHE A 256 -0.68 5.20 11.59
CA PHE A 256 -1.83 5.91 12.15
C PHE A 256 -2.11 5.49 13.59
N TRP A 257 -2.18 4.19 13.87
CA TRP A 257 -2.40 3.69 15.23
C TRP A 257 -1.26 4.05 16.18
N THR A 258 -0.02 4.02 15.68
CA THR A 258 1.15 4.44 16.45
C THR A 258 1.00 5.91 16.89
N ASN A 259 0.53 6.78 15.99
CA ASN A 259 0.30 8.19 16.28
C ASN A 259 -0.74 8.36 17.42
N ASN A 260 -1.84 7.60 17.40
CA ASN A 260 -2.84 7.62 18.48
C ASN A 260 -2.23 7.16 19.82
N ILE A 261 -1.41 6.10 19.81
CA ILE A 261 -0.74 5.62 21.02
C ILE A 261 0.32 6.61 21.52
N PHE A 262 0.96 7.38 20.65
CA PHE A 262 1.87 8.45 21.06
C PHE A 262 1.14 9.55 21.84
N GLU A 263 -0.07 9.93 21.42
CA GLU A 263 -0.90 10.89 22.14
C GLU A 263 -1.28 10.35 23.54
N LEU A 264 -1.73 9.10 23.61
CA LEU A 264 -2.07 8.46 24.89
C LEU A 264 -0.85 8.29 25.80
N THR A 265 0.31 7.94 25.24
CA THR A 265 1.58 7.82 25.98
C THR A 265 2.01 9.17 26.55
N SER A 266 1.89 10.24 25.77
CA SER A 266 2.14 11.62 26.23
C SER A 266 1.21 11.98 27.39
N HIS A 267 -0.10 11.73 27.24
CA HIS A 267 -1.08 11.97 28.28
C HIS A 267 -0.76 11.21 29.58
N MET A 268 -0.42 9.92 29.48
CA MET A 268 -0.08 9.10 30.64
C MET A 268 1.23 9.55 31.32
N LEU A 269 2.22 10.03 30.56
CA LEU A 269 3.46 10.59 31.10
C LEU A 269 3.24 11.92 31.83
N GLU A 270 2.21 12.69 31.50
CA GLU A 270 1.89 13.97 32.15
C GLU A 270 0.90 13.82 33.32
N ASN A 271 -0.13 13.00 33.15
CA ASN A 271 -1.26 12.91 34.08
C ASN A 271 -1.25 11.61 34.91
N GLY A 272 -0.41 10.63 34.53
CA GLY A 272 -0.42 9.29 35.09
C GLY A 272 -1.52 8.41 34.47
N THR A 273 -1.58 7.16 34.91
CA THR A 273 -2.42 6.12 34.29
C THR A 273 -3.72 5.83 35.03
N SER A 274 -3.94 6.42 36.21
CA SER A 274 -5.09 6.12 37.08
C SER A 274 -6.46 6.42 36.47
N GLY A 275 -6.52 7.31 35.46
CA GLY A 275 -7.73 7.64 34.72
C GLY A 275 -7.96 6.78 33.46
N CYS A 276 -7.00 5.94 33.09
CA CYS A 276 -7.00 5.19 31.83
C CYS A 276 -7.46 3.73 32.02
N PHE A 277 -8.14 3.20 31.01
CA PHE A 277 -8.32 1.78 30.79
C PHE A 277 -7.11 1.25 30.00
N LEU A 278 -6.36 0.32 30.58
CA LEU A 278 -5.13 -0.24 30.04
C LEU A 278 -5.24 -1.76 29.88
N PRO A 279 -5.94 -2.25 28.86
CA PRO A 279 -5.97 -3.68 28.53
C PRO A 279 -4.61 -4.13 28.00
N GLU A 280 -4.37 -5.44 27.95
CA GLU A 280 -3.10 -6.02 27.50
C GLU A 280 -2.71 -5.56 26.09
N ASN A 281 -3.67 -5.56 25.16
CA ASN A 281 -3.46 -5.09 23.80
C ASN A 281 -3.46 -3.54 23.73
N PRO A 282 -2.39 -2.92 23.19
CA PRO A 282 -2.22 -1.46 23.13
C PRO A 282 -3.29 -0.73 22.31
N LEU A 283 -3.87 -1.34 21.27
CA LEU A 283 -4.87 -0.68 20.42
C LEU A 283 -6.15 -0.28 21.16
N PHE A 284 -6.40 -0.88 22.33
CA PHE A 284 -7.59 -0.64 23.15
C PHE A 284 -7.32 0.23 24.39
N ILE A 285 -6.12 0.82 24.50
CA ILE A 285 -5.81 1.82 25.52
C ILE A 285 -6.77 3.01 25.36
N ASN A 286 -7.38 3.46 26.45
CA ASN A 286 -8.27 4.61 26.42
C ASN A 286 -8.16 5.42 27.73
N CYS A 287 -7.91 6.72 27.62
CA CYS A 287 -7.78 7.63 28.76
C CYS A 287 -8.93 8.66 28.90
N THR A 288 -9.94 8.64 28.02
CA THR A 288 -10.97 9.70 27.92
C THR A 288 -12.35 9.31 28.47
N ARG A 289 -12.53 8.11 29.04
CA ARG A 289 -13.77 7.58 29.65
C ARG A 289 -15.03 7.76 28.79
N GLU A 290 -15.35 6.75 27.98
CA GLU A 290 -16.73 6.29 27.70
C GLU A 290 -16.65 5.03 26.80
N HIS A 291 -16.36 3.86 27.36
CA HIS A 291 -16.79 2.58 26.78
C HIS A 291 -16.73 1.50 27.85
N ARG A 292 -17.89 0.91 28.17
CA ARG A 292 -18.02 -0.36 28.88
C ARG A 292 -18.60 -1.35 27.88
N ASP A 293 -17.74 -2.02 27.11
CA ASP A 293 -18.13 -3.22 26.39
C ASP A 293 -17.31 -4.40 26.86
N ASN A 294 -17.99 -5.54 27.03
CA ASN A 294 -17.43 -6.79 27.52
C ASN A 294 -16.43 -7.35 26.51
N TYR A 295 -15.14 -7.05 26.67
CA TYR A 295 -14.09 -7.73 25.94
C TYR A 295 -13.89 -9.14 26.47
N ILE A 296 -14.04 -10.12 25.57
CA ILE A 296 -13.62 -11.49 25.82
C ILE A 296 -12.09 -11.50 25.72
N ASN A 297 -11.45 -11.72 26.85
CA ASN A 297 -10.02 -11.89 26.97
C ASN A 297 -9.61 -13.17 26.20
N LYS A 298 -9.27 -13.05 24.91
CA LYS A 298 -8.65 -14.16 24.17
C LYS A 298 -7.17 -14.18 24.55
N GLN A 299 -6.84 -15.11 25.43
CA GLN A 299 -5.47 -15.42 25.82
C GLN A 299 -4.55 -15.55 24.60
N SER A 300 -3.41 -14.88 24.67
CA SER A 300 -2.22 -15.19 23.89
C SER A 300 -1.83 -16.66 24.12
N LYS A 301 -1.50 -17.37 23.04
CA LYS A 301 -0.97 -18.74 23.09
C LYS A 301 0.52 -18.67 23.40
N HIS A 302 0.90 -19.04 24.62
CA HIS A 302 2.29 -19.42 24.90
C HIS A 302 2.63 -20.74 24.21
N GLU A 303 3.38 -20.71 23.11
CA GLU A 303 4.05 -21.89 22.58
C GLU A 303 5.45 -22.01 23.19
N ARG A 304 5.65 -23.10 23.96
CA ARG A 304 6.91 -23.40 24.64
C ARG A 304 7.93 -23.91 23.63
N HIS A 305 8.93 -23.11 23.30
CA HIS A 305 10.05 -23.55 22.46
C HIS A 305 11.13 -24.29 23.25
N ASN A 306 11.66 -25.36 22.66
CA ASN A 306 12.73 -26.19 23.23
C ASN A 306 14.11 -25.55 23.02
N ASN A 307 14.93 -25.61 24.07
CA ASN A 307 16.31 -25.12 24.09
C ASN A 307 17.21 -25.89 23.11
N THR A 308 17.89 -25.15 22.22
CA THR A 308 19.09 -25.63 21.52
C THR A 308 20.25 -24.66 21.74
N THR A 309 21.38 -25.22 22.18
CA THR A 309 22.62 -24.50 22.51
C THR A 309 23.30 -23.91 21.28
N SER A 310 23.62 -22.62 21.30
CA SER A 310 24.57 -21.98 20.38
C SER A 310 25.46 -20.99 21.14
N LEU A 311 26.76 -21.04 20.84
CA LEU A 311 27.85 -20.39 21.60
C LEU A 311 28.67 -19.54 20.63
N LEU A 312 28.19 -18.33 20.28
CA LEU A 312 28.84 -17.50 19.25
C LEU A 312 28.96 -15.99 19.55
N THR A 313 28.55 -15.50 20.72
CA THR A 313 28.60 -14.06 21.05
C THR A 313 29.98 -13.54 21.51
N LYS A 314 30.99 -14.41 21.72
CA LYS A 314 32.32 -13.99 22.21
C LYS A 314 33.30 -13.45 21.14
N ARG A 315 32.95 -13.44 19.85
CA ARG A 315 33.90 -13.14 18.74
C ARG A 315 33.69 -11.82 17.99
N LEU A 316 32.64 -11.04 18.29
CA LEU A 316 32.40 -9.75 17.63
C LEU A 316 33.10 -8.62 18.39
N GLU A 317 33.96 -7.86 17.72
CA GLU A 317 34.51 -6.60 18.24
C GLU A 317 33.34 -5.61 18.40
N LYS A 318 32.96 -5.28 19.65
CA LYS A 318 31.84 -4.39 19.95
C LYS A 318 32.34 -2.96 20.10
N ASN A 319 31.70 -2.00 19.42
CA ASN A 319 32.00 -0.57 19.57
C ASN A 319 30.88 0.08 20.41
N ILE A 320 30.98 -0.10 21.73
CA ILE A 320 29.97 0.32 22.71
C ILE A 320 30.60 1.32 23.67
N ASN A 321 29.99 2.50 23.78
CA ASN A 321 30.36 3.52 24.75
C ASN A 321 29.38 3.50 25.91
N TYR A 322 29.86 3.21 27.11
CA TYR A 322 29.03 3.17 28.32
C TYR A 322 28.88 4.58 28.90
N THR A 323 27.66 4.89 29.33
CA THR A 323 27.31 6.11 30.06
C THR A 323 26.81 5.73 31.45
N GLU A 324 26.51 6.71 32.30
CA GLU A 324 26.00 6.44 33.65
C GLU A 324 24.63 5.72 33.66
N ARG A 325 23.77 5.98 32.65
CA ARG A 325 22.40 5.46 32.58
C ARG A 325 22.14 4.46 31.46
N GLY A 326 23.00 4.42 30.44
CA GLY A 326 22.79 3.60 29.26
C GLY A 326 24.04 3.40 28.43
N VAL A 327 23.86 2.99 27.18
CA VAL A 327 24.95 2.67 26.25
C VAL A 327 24.70 3.28 24.89
N HIS A 328 25.77 3.75 24.25
CA HIS A 328 25.77 4.16 22.85
C HIS A 328 26.40 3.07 21.98
N PHE A 329 25.70 2.68 20.93
CA PHE A 329 26.19 1.78 19.90
C PHE A 329 26.67 2.58 18.71
N ASN A 330 27.91 2.33 18.28
CA ASN A 330 28.51 3.02 17.15
C ASN A 330 28.95 2.03 16.09
N MET A 331 28.77 2.39 14.83
CA MET A 331 29.22 1.55 13.73
C MET A 331 30.74 1.54 13.63
N GLN A 332 31.34 0.40 13.28
CA GLN A 332 32.77 0.33 13.03
C GLN A 332 33.12 1.03 11.70
N SER A 333 34.29 1.68 11.65
CA SER A 333 34.75 2.50 10.51
C SER A 333 34.85 1.76 9.17
N TRP A 334 35.00 0.43 9.17
CA TRP A 334 35.01 -0.34 7.92
C TRP A 334 33.60 -0.55 7.34
N ALA A 335 32.59 -0.63 8.20
CA ALA A 335 31.21 -0.87 7.79
C ALA A 335 30.55 0.41 7.27
N THR A 336 30.90 1.57 7.85
CA THR A 336 30.53 2.89 7.32
C THR A 336 31.08 3.13 5.90
N ASN A 337 32.30 2.70 5.62
CA ASN A 337 32.89 2.79 4.28
C ASN A 337 32.15 1.92 3.24
N SER A 338 31.70 0.72 3.61
CA SER A 338 30.90 -0.16 2.75
C SER A 338 29.51 0.41 2.45
N LEU A 339 28.83 0.96 3.47
CA LEU A 339 27.55 1.66 3.30
C LEU A 339 27.70 2.91 2.41
N HIS A 340 28.78 3.69 2.59
CA HIS A 340 29.07 4.82 1.72
C HIS A 340 29.33 4.43 0.26
N LEU A 341 29.98 3.29 0.02
CA LEU A 341 30.20 2.75 -1.33
C LEU A 341 28.88 2.34 -2.00
N ILE A 342 27.96 1.71 -1.26
CA ILE A 342 26.63 1.33 -1.76
C ILE A 342 25.77 2.57 -2.02
N ASN A 343 25.72 3.52 -1.08
CA ASN A 343 24.99 4.77 -1.26
C ASN A 343 25.55 5.59 -2.44
N ARG A 344 26.88 5.57 -2.66
CA ARG A 344 27.48 6.17 -3.85
C ARG A 344 27.11 5.42 -5.11
N ALA A 345 27.14 4.08 -5.14
CA ALA A 345 26.71 3.31 -6.30
C ALA A 345 25.23 3.58 -6.66
N PHE A 346 24.36 3.76 -5.66
CA PHE A 346 22.98 4.19 -5.81
C PHE A 346 22.88 5.61 -6.40
N ALA A 347 23.69 6.56 -5.90
CA ALA A 347 23.72 7.94 -6.37
C ALA A 347 24.43 8.13 -7.73
N THR A 348 25.34 7.23 -8.11
CA THR A 348 26.13 7.27 -9.35
C THR A 348 25.70 6.22 -10.36
N ASN A 349 24.45 5.76 -10.33
CA ASN A 349 23.94 4.86 -11.35
C ASN A 349 24.25 5.43 -12.74
N ILE A 350 24.77 4.53 -13.59
CA ILE A 350 25.44 4.71 -14.90
C ILE A 350 24.46 5.22 -15.98
N TRP A 351 23.46 6.00 -15.57
CA TRP A 351 22.36 6.49 -16.39
C TRP A 351 22.78 7.58 -17.36
N LYS A 352 23.73 8.46 -16.99
CA LYS A 352 24.25 9.45 -17.95
C LYS A 352 24.95 8.83 -19.16
N VAL A 353 25.43 7.59 -19.04
CA VAL A 353 26.18 6.91 -20.10
C VAL A 353 25.27 5.96 -20.91
N LEU A 354 24.26 5.32 -20.29
CA LEU A 354 23.33 4.42 -21.00
C LEU A 354 22.07 5.11 -21.54
N ALA A 355 21.59 6.19 -20.93
CA ALA A 355 20.55 7.04 -21.53
C ALA A 355 20.99 7.63 -22.87
N ALA A 356 22.31 7.79 -23.06
CA ALA A 356 22.89 8.21 -24.32
C ALA A 356 22.88 7.13 -25.42
N THR A 357 22.53 5.87 -25.09
CA THR A 357 22.56 4.73 -26.02
C THR A 357 21.21 4.24 -26.52
N HIS A 358 20.09 4.75 -26.00
CA HIS A 358 18.80 4.60 -26.67
C HIS A 358 18.76 5.55 -27.86
N GLU A 359 19.07 5.01 -29.04
CA GLU A 359 18.87 5.69 -30.31
C GLU A 359 17.48 6.34 -30.37
N LYS A 360 17.51 7.61 -30.81
CA LYS A 360 16.42 8.51 -31.22
C LYS A 360 15.24 7.86 -31.97
N SER A 361 14.51 6.94 -31.37
CA SER A 361 13.21 6.50 -31.88
C SER A 361 12.13 7.41 -31.30
N SER A 362 11.32 8.02 -32.18
CA SER A 362 10.22 8.92 -31.81
C SER A 362 9.12 8.26 -30.97
N LYS A 363 9.16 6.92 -30.82
CA LYS A 363 8.23 6.11 -30.04
C LYS A 363 8.36 6.28 -28.52
N TYR A 364 9.57 6.58 -28.04
CA TYR A 364 9.85 6.67 -26.60
C TYR A 364 9.71 8.10 -26.11
N ILE A 365 8.79 8.33 -25.18
CA ILE A 365 8.45 9.65 -24.67
C ILE A 365 8.81 9.72 -23.20
N SER A 366 9.82 10.54 -22.89
CA SER A 366 10.37 10.69 -21.54
C SER A 366 10.16 12.08 -20.95
N LYS A 367 9.71 13.04 -21.77
CA LYS A 367 9.51 14.43 -21.34
C LYS A 367 8.02 14.74 -21.32
N PRO A 368 7.42 14.88 -20.12
CA PRO A 368 6.05 15.36 -19.99
C PRO A 368 5.97 16.86 -20.32
N VAL A 369 4.77 17.34 -20.67
CA VAL A 369 4.49 18.77 -20.88
C VAL A 369 4.31 19.52 -19.56
N ALA A 370 3.85 18.81 -18.51
CA ALA A 370 3.66 19.34 -17.17
C ALA A 370 3.81 18.24 -16.11
N SER A 371 4.01 18.63 -14.86
CA SER A 371 3.94 17.71 -13.73
C SER A 371 3.35 18.33 -12.48
N TYR A 372 2.44 17.58 -11.85
CA TYR A 372 1.69 18.06 -10.68
C TYR A 372 2.13 17.29 -9.45
N PHE A 373 2.36 17.99 -8.34
CA PHE A 373 2.92 17.41 -7.13
C PHE A 373 2.36 18.06 -5.87
N LEU A 374 2.71 17.48 -4.72
CA LEU A 374 2.48 18.03 -3.39
C LEU A 374 3.80 18.12 -2.61
N ALA A 375 3.87 19.07 -1.68
CA ALA A 375 4.99 19.16 -0.73
C ALA A 375 4.80 18.28 0.52
N SER A 376 3.62 17.69 0.72
CA SER A 376 3.34 16.78 1.84
C SER A 376 3.90 15.38 1.58
N PRO A 377 4.67 14.79 2.52
CA PRO A 377 5.09 13.41 2.40
C PRO A 377 3.89 12.46 2.54
N TYR A 378 4.03 11.25 2.01
CA TYR A 378 3.04 10.16 2.09
C TYR A 378 1.64 10.49 1.55
N ALA A 379 1.50 11.58 0.79
CA ALA A 379 0.20 12.05 0.30
C ALA A 379 -0.43 11.12 -0.75
N ARG A 380 0.39 10.36 -1.49
CA ARG A 380 -0.03 9.43 -2.56
C ARG A 380 -0.87 10.12 -3.63
N LEU A 381 -0.43 11.28 -4.10
CA LEU A 381 -1.09 12.00 -5.20
C LEU A 381 -1.15 11.12 -6.45
N GLY A 382 -2.34 11.04 -7.06
CA GLY A 382 -2.58 10.21 -8.24
C GLY A 382 -3.01 8.79 -7.93
N TRP A 383 -3.43 8.53 -6.69
CA TRP A 383 -4.03 7.25 -6.30
C TRP A 383 -5.29 6.92 -7.11
N ALA A 384 -6.17 7.92 -7.25
CA ALA A 384 -7.35 7.87 -8.11
C ALA A 384 -7.37 9.13 -8.98
N MET A 385 -7.77 8.98 -10.23
CA MET A 385 -7.92 10.09 -11.18
C MET A 385 -9.17 9.87 -12.02
N ILE A 386 -9.83 10.97 -12.39
CA ILE A 386 -10.92 10.98 -13.37
C ILE A 386 -10.91 12.33 -14.09
N SER A 387 -11.47 12.37 -15.30
CA SER A 387 -11.70 13.62 -16.04
C SER A 387 -13.19 13.84 -16.32
N ALA A 388 -13.60 15.10 -16.25
CA ALA A 388 -14.94 15.57 -16.62
C ALA A 388 -14.96 17.10 -16.67
N ASP A 389 -15.88 17.68 -17.45
CA ASP A 389 -16.10 19.13 -17.48
C ASP A 389 -16.94 19.57 -16.27
N LEU A 390 -16.27 19.81 -15.13
CA LEU A 390 -16.93 20.10 -13.85
C LEU A 390 -17.37 21.55 -13.73
N ASN A 391 -16.77 22.46 -14.50
CA ASN A 391 -17.12 23.87 -14.52
C ASN A 391 -18.06 24.26 -15.70
N GLN A 392 -18.36 23.30 -16.59
CA GLN A 392 -19.19 23.44 -17.79
C GLN A 392 -18.67 24.46 -18.81
N ASP A 393 -17.35 24.57 -18.96
CA ASP A 393 -16.72 25.46 -19.94
C ASP A 393 -16.49 24.82 -21.32
N GLY A 394 -16.82 23.54 -21.47
CA GLY A 394 -16.68 22.73 -22.68
C GLY A 394 -15.35 21.98 -22.78
N TYR A 395 -14.51 22.00 -21.75
CA TYR A 395 -13.24 21.28 -21.68
C TYR A 395 -13.22 20.35 -20.45
N GLU A 396 -12.64 19.17 -20.58
CA GLU A 396 -12.52 18.30 -19.40
C GLU A 396 -11.48 18.84 -18.42
N ASP A 397 -11.83 18.72 -17.15
CA ASP A 397 -10.99 19.02 -15.99
C ASP A 397 -10.38 17.73 -15.45
N LEU A 398 -9.30 17.87 -14.69
CA LEU A 398 -8.63 16.77 -14.00
C LEU A 398 -9.02 16.77 -12.53
N VAL A 399 -9.52 15.63 -12.04
CA VAL A 399 -9.77 15.39 -10.61
C VAL A 399 -8.79 14.34 -10.09
N VAL A 400 -8.12 14.63 -8.98
CA VAL A 400 -7.03 13.79 -8.44
C VAL A 400 -7.18 13.55 -6.96
N GLY A 401 -7.20 12.28 -6.58
CA GLY A 401 -7.15 11.83 -5.19
C GLY A 401 -5.73 11.77 -4.63
N ALA A 402 -5.59 12.20 -3.36
CA ALA A 402 -4.41 12.04 -2.52
C ALA A 402 -4.84 11.51 -1.13
N PRO A 403 -5.26 10.24 -1.03
CA PRO A 403 -5.85 9.69 0.19
C PRO A 403 -4.89 9.63 1.38
N GLY A 404 -3.58 9.67 1.14
CA GLY A 404 -2.57 9.72 2.19
C GLY A 404 -2.32 11.12 2.77
N TYR A 405 -2.93 12.17 2.19
CA TYR A 405 -2.72 13.54 2.64
C TYR A 405 -3.01 13.69 4.13
N SER A 406 -2.05 14.31 4.84
CA SER A 406 -2.02 14.40 6.29
C SER A 406 -1.59 15.79 6.73
N THR A 407 -2.06 16.22 7.89
CA THR A 407 -1.53 17.38 8.61
C THR A 407 -1.13 16.95 10.01
N LEU A 408 -0.40 17.80 10.75
CA LEU A 408 -0.07 17.51 12.16
C LEU A 408 -1.34 17.19 12.97
N GLY A 409 -1.33 16.05 13.67
CA GLY A 409 -2.46 15.53 14.46
C GLY A 409 -3.66 15.04 13.64
N ARG A 410 -3.60 15.05 12.30
CA ARG A 410 -4.68 14.55 11.43
C ARG A 410 -4.06 13.74 10.30
N VAL A 411 -3.75 12.50 10.61
CA VAL A 411 -3.12 11.53 9.72
C VAL A 411 -4.15 10.98 8.73
N GLN A 412 -3.79 10.88 7.46
CA GLN A 412 -4.57 10.24 6.38
C GLN A 412 -6.02 10.71 6.27
N LEU A 413 -6.26 12.02 6.43
CA LEU A 413 -7.57 12.61 6.12
C LEU A 413 -7.93 12.37 4.65
N GLY A 414 -6.94 12.56 3.78
CA GLY A 414 -7.11 12.55 2.33
C GLY A 414 -7.58 13.89 1.77
N ARG A 415 -7.25 14.14 0.50
CA ARG A 415 -7.67 15.30 -0.28
C ARG A 415 -8.02 14.91 -1.70
N VAL A 416 -8.86 15.72 -2.34
CA VAL A 416 -9.13 15.70 -3.77
C VAL A 416 -8.84 17.09 -4.33
N TYR A 417 -8.12 17.13 -5.45
CA TYR A 417 -7.76 18.36 -6.16
C TYR A 417 -8.48 18.38 -7.50
N VAL A 418 -9.01 19.53 -7.88
CA VAL A 418 -9.57 19.79 -9.21
C VAL A 418 -8.67 20.80 -9.90
N VAL A 419 -8.25 20.47 -11.12
CA VAL A 419 -7.45 21.32 -11.99
C VAL A 419 -8.22 21.51 -13.29
N TYR A 420 -8.61 22.74 -13.58
CA TYR A 420 -9.43 23.04 -14.73
C TYR A 420 -8.63 22.96 -16.03
N GLY A 421 -9.26 22.33 -17.03
CA GLY A 421 -8.81 22.35 -18.40
C GLY A 421 -9.16 23.68 -19.04
N ASN A 422 -8.64 23.91 -20.24
CA ASN A 422 -9.15 24.94 -21.15
C ASN A 422 -8.90 24.50 -22.59
N GLN A 423 -9.19 25.36 -23.57
CA GLN A 423 -8.98 25.07 -24.98
C GLN A 423 -7.59 24.54 -25.35
N THR A 424 -6.56 24.88 -24.57
CA THR A 424 -5.17 24.48 -24.83
C THR A 424 -4.76 23.18 -24.14
N GLY A 425 -5.61 22.59 -23.29
CA GLY A 425 -5.31 21.44 -22.43
C GLY A 425 -5.30 21.80 -20.95
N LEU A 426 -4.79 20.89 -20.14
CA LEU A 426 -4.42 21.17 -18.76
C LEU A 426 -3.27 22.19 -18.69
N PRO A 427 -3.10 22.91 -17.57
CA PRO A 427 -2.02 23.89 -17.43
C PRO A 427 -0.64 23.27 -17.72
N PRO A 428 0.11 23.76 -18.74
CA PRO A 428 1.34 23.14 -19.21
C PRO A 428 2.56 23.58 -18.38
N GLU A 429 2.44 23.51 -17.05
CA GLU A 429 3.49 23.91 -16.11
C GLU A 429 3.61 22.96 -14.93
N ASP A 430 4.80 22.93 -14.32
CA ASP A 430 4.98 22.22 -13.06
C ASP A 430 4.28 22.98 -11.92
N MET A 431 3.39 22.31 -11.18
CA MET A 431 2.62 22.94 -10.11
C MET A 431 2.52 22.13 -8.83
N ASP A 432 2.61 22.85 -7.71
CA ASP A 432 2.21 22.38 -6.39
C ASP A 432 0.70 22.60 -6.23
N LEU A 433 -0.05 21.50 -6.17
CA LEU A 433 -1.50 21.55 -6.17
C LEU A 433 -2.09 22.18 -4.89
N ASP A 434 -1.36 22.17 -3.77
CA ASP A 434 -1.81 22.82 -2.54
C ASP A 434 -1.96 24.35 -2.70
N GLY A 435 -1.24 24.95 -3.65
CA GLY A 435 -1.27 26.39 -3.90
C GLY A 435 -1.88 26.81 -5.24
N LYS A 436 -2.11 25.86 -6.16
CA LYS A 436 -2.48 26.16 -7.55
C LYS A 436 -3.69 25.40 -8.10
N ALA A 437 -4.20 24.38 -7.40
CA ALA A 437 -5.44 23.72 -7.82
C ALA A 437 -6.62 24.72 -7.76
N ASP A 438 -7.55 24.61 -8.70
CA ASP A 438 -8.72 25.48 -8.78
C ASP A 438 -9.72 25.21 -7.65
N GLN A 439 -9.85 23.94 -7.26
CA GLN A 439 -10.60 23.55 -6.07
C GLN A 439 -9.88 22.44 -5.29
N VAL A 440 -10.01 22.48 -3.96
CA VAL A 440 -9.47 21.46 -3.05
C VAL A 440 -10.55 21.03 -2.07
N LEU A 441 -10.90 19.74 -2.10
CA LEU A 441 -11.81 19.11 -1.17
C LEU A 441 -11.01 18.28 -0.15
N GLN A 442 -11.39 18.35 1.12
CA GLN A 442 -10.65 17.71 2.21
C GLN A 442 -11.51 16.68 2.94
N GLY A 443 -10.88 15.56 3.33
CA GLY A 443 -11.54 14.53 4.12
C GLY A 443 -11.99 14.99 5.51
N HIS A 444 -13.05 14.35 5.99
CA HIS A 444 -13.76 14.71 7.21
C HIS A 444 -13.23 13.98 8.46
N GLN A 445 -12.76 12.74 8.32
CA GLN A 445 -12.35 11.89 9.44
C GLN A 445 -10.86 11.51 9.38
N PRO A 446 -10.15 11.48 10.53
CA PRO A 446 -8.79 10.94 10.63
C PRO A 446 -8.72 9.52 10.06
N SER A 447 -7.66 9.26 9.30
CA SER A 447 -7.43 8.01 8.59
C SER A 447 -8.64 7.52 7.78
N GLY A 448 -9.47 8.44 7.30
CA GLY A 448 -10.60 8.15 6.42
C GLY A 448 -10.18 7.82 4.99
N ARG A 449 -9.00 8.28 4.56
CA ARG A 449 -8.46 8.12 3.20
C ARG A 449 -9.40 8.66 2.12
N PHE A 450 -9.91 9.87 2.33
CA PHE A 450 -10.76 10.55 1.37
C PHE A 450 -10.03 10.77 0.03
N GLY A 451 -10.69 10.47 -1.09
CA GLY A 451 -10.09 10.51 -2.42
C GLY A 451 -9.48 9.17 -2.87
N SER A 452 -9.82 8.07 -2.20
CA SER A 452 -9.37 6.72 -2.62
C SER A 452 -10.06 6.21 -3.88
N ALA A 453 -11.24 6.73 -4.20
CA ALA A 453 -11.99 6.44 -5.42
C ALA A 453 -12.80 7.67 -5.82
N LEU A 454 -13.05 7.82 -7.13
CA LEU A 454 -13.74 8.97 -7.71
C LEU A 454 -14.73 8.47 -8.76
N ALA A 455 -15.91 9.10 -8.84
CA ALA A 455 -16.83 8.95 -9.96
C ALA A 455 -17.53 10.28 -10.22
N VAL A 456 -17.74 10.60 -11.51
CA VAL A 456 -18.49 11.79 -11.94
C VAL A 456 -19.77 11.33 -12.60
N LEU A 457 -20.89 11.90 -12.15
CA LEU A 457 -22.25 11.62 -12.60
C LEU A 457 -23.14 12.81 -12.23
N ASP A 458 -24.32 12.94 -12.82
CA ASP A 458 -25.34 13.88 -12.34
C ASP A 458 -26.27 13.11 -11.37
N PHE A 459 -26.00 13.21 -10.07
CA PHE A 459 -26.68 12.40 -9.06
C PHE A 459 -27.98 13.04 -8.54
N ASN A 460 -28.19 14.32 -8.86
CA ASN A 460 -29.38 15.08 -8.48
C ASN A 460 -30.27 15.45 -9.68
N GLU A 461 -29.84 15.10 -10.90
CA GLU A 461 -30.51 15.32 -12.18
C GLU A 461 -30.75 16.80 -12.51
N ASP A 462 -29.85 17.68 -12.09
CA ASP A 462 -29.95 19.12 -12.38
C ASP A 462 -29.24 19.53 -13.69
N GLY A 463 -28.61 18.58 -14.38
CA GLY A 463 -27.85 18.77 -15.61
C GLY A 463 -26.41 19.21 -15.38
N VAL A 464 -25.93 19.26 -14.14
CA VAL A 464 -24.55 19.61 -13.77
C VAL A 464 -23.80 18.39 -13.24
N PRO A 465 -22.56 18.13 -13.67
CA PRO A 465 -21.77 17.03 -13.14
C PRO A 465 -21.48 17.17 -11.63
N ASP A 466 -21.83 16.14 -10.88
CA ASP A 466 -21.48 15.95 -9.47
C ASP A 466 -20.24 15.08 -9.31
N LEU A 467 -19.61 15.14 -8.14
CA LEU A 467 -18.45 14.33 -7.80
C LEU A 467 -18.72 13.45 -6.58
N ALA A 468 -18.70 12.13 -6.78
CA ALA A 468 -18.69 11.13 -5.72
C ALA A 468 -17.25 10.76 -5.33
N ILE A 469 -16.96 10.79 -4.02
CA ILE A 469 -15.62 10.56 -3.47
C ILE A 469 -15.66 9.48 -2.39
N GLY A 470 -14.85 8.44 -2.57
CA GLY A 470 -14.69 7.34 -1.63
C GLY A 470 -13.73 7.66 -0.48
N ALA A 471 -14.08 7.18 0.71
CA ALA A 471 -13.26 7.24 1.92
C ALA A 471 -13.35 5.89 2.68
N PRO A 472 -12.72 4.83 2.15
CA PRO A 472 -12.94 3.45 2.59
C PRO A 472 -12.46 3.15 4.00
N SER A 473 -11.61 4.00 4.59
CA SER A 473 -11.05 3.78 5.93
C SER A 473 -11.76 4.57 7.03
N VAL A 474 -12.88 5.23 6.72
CA VAL A 474 -13.75 5.88 7.73
C VAL A 474 -14.11 4.88 8.84
N GLY A 475 -13.93 5.30 10.10
CA GLY A 475 -14.12 4.44 11.29
C GLY A 475 -12.87 3.64 11.71
N SER A 476 -11.71 3.87 11.09
CA SER A 476 -10.41 3.29 11.45
C SER A 476 -10.04 3.56 12.90
N GLN A 477 -10.21 4.78 13.43
CA GLN A 477 -9.97 5.14 14.83
C GLN A 477 -10.74 4.30 15.88
N PHE A 478 -11.74 3.53 15.44
CA PHE A 478 -12.55 2.63 16.27
C PHE A 478 -12.37 1.15 15.87
N LEU A 479 -11.37 0.83 15.05
CA LEU A 479 -11.13 -0.49 14.44
C LEU A 479 -12.33 -1.03 13.62
N THR A 480 -13.22 -0.15 13.16
CA THR A 480 -14.44 -0.60 12.45
C THR A 480 -14.31 -0.55 10.93
N TYR A 481 -13.55 0.38 10.35
CA TYR A 481 -13.31 0.49 8.89
C TYR A 481 -14.60 0.36 8.05
N LYS A 482 -15.65 1.09 8.44
CA LYS A 482 -16.96 1.07 7.79
C LYS A 482 -16.90 1.69 6.38
N GLY A 483 -16.06 2.70 6.18
CA GLY A 483 -16.00 3.45 4.93
C GLY A 483 -17.20 4.39 4.74
N ALA A 484 -17.09 5.28 3.77
CA ALA A 484 -18.14 6.22 3.36
C ALA A 484 -17.93 6.68 1.91
N VAL A 485 -19.01 7.16 1.28
CA VAL A 485 -18.96 7.92 0.03
C VAL A 485 -19.59 9.29 0.24
N TYR A 486 -18.95 10.34 -0.25
CA TYR A 486 -19.42 11.71 -0.17
C TYR A 486 -19.69 12.23 -1.58
N VAL A 487 -20.89 12.72 -1.85
CA VAL A 487 -21.27 13.31 -3.14
C VAL A 487 -21.36 14.82 -2.98
N TYR A 488 -20.62 15.53 -3.82
CA TYR A 488 -20.61 16.98 -3.90
C TYR A 488 -21.33 17.40 -5.18
N PHE A 489 -22.39 18.17 -5.04
CA PHE A 489 -23.13 18.61 -6.20
C PHE A 489 -22.38 19.66 -6.99
N GLY A 490 -22.51 19.59 -8.30
CA GLY A 490 -22.09 20.61 -9.22
C GLY A 490 -22.88 21.91 -9.02
N ILE A 491 -22.27 23.01 -9.39
CA ILE A 491 -22.88 24.34 -9.41
C ILE A 491 -22.49 24.96 -10.74
N GLU A 492 -23.48 25.19 -11.61
CA GLU A 492 -23.30 25.75 -12.94
C GLU A 492 -22.33 26.96 -12.94
N GLY A 493 -21.27 26.87 -13.75
CA GLY A 493 -20.23 27.89 -13.90
C GLY A 493 -19.36 28.16 -12.66
N ARG A 494 -19.50 27.39 -11.57
CA ARG A 494 -18.78 27.58 -10.30
C ARG A 494 -18.05 26.34 -9.80
N GLY A 495 -18.19 25.20 -10.47
CA GLY A 495 -17.59 23.92 -10.06
C GLY A 495 -18.37 23.24 -8.94
N LEU A 496 -17.69 22.58 -8.01
CA LEU A 496 -18.33 21.76 -6.99
C LEU A 496 -18.73 22.55 -5.74
N ALA A 497 -19.73 22.05 -5.02
CA ALA A 497 -20.08 22.53 -3.68
C ALA A 497 -18.89 22.39 -2.70
N SER A 498 -18.84 23.26 -1.68
CA SER A 498 -17.76 23.23 -0.69
C SER A 498 -17.91 22.17 0.40
N GLN A 499 -19.09 21.54 0.50
CA GLN A 499 -19.46 20.52 1.48
C GLN A 499 -20.27 19.44 0.77
N PRO A 500 -20.23 18.19 1.23
CA PRO A 500 -20.97 17.12 0.58
C PRO A 500 -22.48 17.33 0.75
N ASN A 501 -23.21 17.19 -0.34
CA ASN A 501 -24.66 17.24 -0.37
C ASN A 501 -25.28 15.89 0.02
N VAL A 502 -24.60 14.79 -0.31
CA VAL A 502 -25.00 13.44 0.08
C VAL A 502 -23.84 12.72 0.77
N THR A 503 -24.13 12.02 1.86
CA THR A 503 -23.20 11.09 2.52
C THR A 503 -23.82 9.71 2.55
N ILE A 504 -23.12 8.72 2.00
CA ILE A 504 -23.51 7.30 1.99
C ILE A 504 -22.63 6.56 2.99
N THR A 505 -23.26 5.86 3.93
CA THR A 505 -22.59 5.17 5.03
C THR A 505 -22.83 3.67 5.03
N CYS A 506 -21.93 2.92 5.67
CA CYS A 506 -22.12 1.50 5.90
C CYS A 506 -22.13 1.18 7.40
N GLN A 507 -23.02 0.27 7.83
CA GLN A 507 -23.13 -0.11 9.23
C GLN A 507 -22.25 -1.31 9.61
N TYR A 508 -21.83 -2.12 8.62
CA TYR A 508 -21.02 -3.31 8.86
C TYR A 508 -19.56 -2.93 9.17
N SER A 509 -18.96 -3.55 10.18
CA SER A 509 -17.51 -3.46 10.36
C SER A 509 -16.79 -4.10 9.17
N TYR A 510 -15.66 -3.53 8.79
CA TYR A 510 -14.82 -3.87 7.65
C TYR A 510 -15.52 -3.71 6.30
N CYS A 511 -16.59 -2.93 6.25
CA CYS A 511 -17.35 -2.70 5.03
C CYS A 511 -16.57 -1.93 3.96
N ASN A 512 -15.59 -1.13 4.35
CA ASN A 512 -14.69 -0.43 3.44
C ASN A 512 -15.37 0.31 2.27
N LEU A 513 -16.58 0.82 2.50
CA LEU A 513 -17.43 1.43 1.47
C LEU A 513 -16.69 2.58 0.77
N GLY A 514 -16.76 2.62 -0.56
CA GLY A 514 -16.06 3.62 -1.38
C GLY A 514 -14.65 3.21 -1.75
N TRP A 515 -14.36 1.91 -1.84
CA TRP A 515 -13.09 1.40 -2.35
C TRP A 515 -12.95 1.60 -3.86
N SER A 516 -14.03 1.33 -4.60
CA SER A 516 -14.14 1.58 -6.03
C SER A 516 -15.49 2.24 -6.29
N LEU A 517 -15.51 3.18 -7.23
CA LEU A 517 -16.70 3.91 -7.65
C LEU A 517 -16.79 3.86 -9.17
N LEU A 518 -18.00 3.81 -9.70
CA LEU A 518 -18.29 3.84 -11.13
C LEU A 518 -19.61 4.56 -11.35
N ALA A 519 -19.67 5.39 -12.38
CA ALA A 519 -20.89 5.94 -12.92
C ALA A 519 -21.37 5.06 -14.09
N ALA A 520 -22.59 4.57 -14.03
CA ALA A 520 -23.20 3.76 -15.09
C ALA A 520 -24.72 3.82 -14.99
N ASP A 521 -25.42 3.85 -16.12
CA ASP A 521 -26.90 3.80 -16.16
C ASP A 521 -27.37 2.38 -15.82
N VAL A 522 -27.64 2.11 -14.55
CA VAL A 522 -27.88 0.75 -14.04
C VAL A 522 -29.34 0.34 -14.22
N ASP A 523 -30.27 1.28 -14.22
CA ASP A 523 -31.70 1.02 -14.41
C ASP A 523 -32.24 1.35 -15.80
N GLU A 524 -31.37 1.77 -16.72
CA GLU A 524 -31.66 2.07 -18.12
C GLU A 524 -32.65 3.25 -18.28
N ASP A 525 -32.59 4.22 -17.37
CA ASP A 525 -33.40 5.43 -17.41
C ASP A 525 -32.77 6.56 -18.27
N GLY A 526 -31.52 6.38 -18.69
CA GLY A 526 -30.73 7.30 -19.49
C GLY A 526 -29.79 8.21 -18.69
N ASN A 527 -29.83 8.14 -17.36
CA ASN A 527 -28.95 8.87 -16.44
C ASN A 527 -27.97 7.90 -15.77
N ALA A 528 -26.78 8.40 -15.42
CA ALA A 528 -25.79 7.56 -14.77
C ALA A 528 -26.07 7.42 -13.26
N ASP A 529 -26.01 6.20 -12.76
CA ASP A 529 -26.15 5.85 -11.36
C ASP A 529 -24.80 5.65 -10.67
N LEU A 530 -24.80 5.74 -9.34
CA LEU A 530 -23.60 5.52 -8.55
C LEU A 530 -23.47 4.05 -8.17
N VAL A 531 -22.46 3.37 -8.73
CA VAL A 531 -22.06 2.01 -8.35
C VAL A 531 -20.88 2.06 -7.40
N VAL A 532 -20.96 1.32 -6.29
CA VAL A 532 -19.95 1.31 -5.22
C VAL A 532 -19.50 -0.12 -4.91
N GLY A 533 -18.19 -0.36 -5.02
CA GLY A 533 -17.56 -1.64 -4.65
C GLY A 533 -16.95 -1.60 -3.25
N SER A 534 -17.06 -2.74 -2.55
CA SER A 534 -16.64 -2.92 -1.16
C SER A 534 -15.97 -4.29 -0.97
N PRO A 535 -14.74 -4.52 -1.48
CA PRO A 535 -14.12 -5.84 -1.54
C PRO A 535 -13.75 -6.49 -0.20
N TYR A 536 -13.51 -5.72 0.85
CA TYR A 536 -13.17 -6.24 2.19
C TYR A 536 -14.41 -6.47 3.05
N ALA A 537 -15.58 -6.01 2.59
CA ALA A 537 -16.82 -6.20 3.29
C ALA A 537 -17.13 -7.70 3.53
N PRO A 538 -17.81 -8.03 4.63
CA PRO A 538 -18.17 -9.41 4.93
C PRO A 538 -18.93 -10.10 3.79
N GLY A 539 -20.02 -9.49 3.28
CA GLY A 539 -20.81 -10.05 2.17
C GLY A 539 -21.28 -11.49 2.43
N ASP A 540 -21.80 -11.76 3.63
CA ASP A 540 -22.15 -13.11 4.14
C ASP A 540 -20.95 -14.05 4.40
N GLY A 541 -19.72 -13.52 4.46
CA GLY A 541 -18.51 -14.25 4.81
C GLY A 541 -17.37 -13.32 5.28
N GLN A 542 -16.13 -13.76 5.16
CA GLN A 542 -14.96 -12.91 5.47
C GLN A 542 -14.42 -12.35 4.15
N GLN A 543 -14.43 -11.03 3.99
CA GLN A 543 -13.90 -10.35 2.80
C GLN A 543 -14.41 -10.95 1.49
N ARG A 544 -15.68 -11.36 1.44
CA ARG A 544 -16.29 -11.77 0.16
C ARG A 544 -16.41 -10.59 -0.77
N GLY A 545 -16.70 -9.44 -0.17
CA GLY A 545 -17.01 -8.20 -0.85
C GLY A 545 -18.44 -8.14 -1.35
N PHE A 546 -18.89 -6.94 -1.68
CA PHE A 546 -20.16 -6.71 -2.35
C PHE A 546 -20.07 -5.49 -3.28
N VAL A 547 -21.04 -5.37 -4.18
CA VAL A 547 -21.27 -4.18 -5.01
C VAL A 547 -22.72 -3.73 -4.83
N VAL A 548 -22.90 -2.41 -4.71
CA VAL A 548 -24.23 -1.76 -4.62
C VAL A 548 -24.37 -0.67 -5.67
N ALA A 549 -25.60 -0.37 -6.07
CA ALA A 549 -25.91 0.78 -6.92
C ALA A 549 -27.01 1.65 -6.28
N PHE A 550 -26.88 2.97 -6.44
CA PHE A 550 -27.83 3.98 -6.02
C PHE A 550 -28.30 4.77 -7.24
N TYR A 551 -29.60 4.75 -7.50
CA TYR A 551 -30.16 5.43 -8.65
C TYR A 551 -30.12 6.96 -8.47
N SER A 552 -29.90 7.66 -9.58
CA SER A 552 -29.87 9.12 -9.68
C SER A 552 -31.28 9.71 -9.47
N HIS A 553 -32.30 9.19 -10.17
CA HIS A 553 -33.69 9.61 -9.99
C HIS A 553 -34.30 9.03 -8.68
N PHE A 554 -34.21 9.75 -7.57
CA PHE A 554 -35.06 9.38 -6.42
C PHE A 554 -35.51 10.57 -5.57
N ASN A 555 -36.80 10.58 -5.24
CA ASN A 555 -37.44 11.60 -4.41
C ASN A 555 -37.02 11.42 -2.94
N ARG A 556 -35.87 11.96 -2.55
CA ARG A 556 -35.27 11.76 -1.21
C ARG A 556 -35.90 12.69 -0.18
N SER A 557 -36.78 12.13 0.65
CA SER A 557 -37.21 12.75 1.91
C SER A 557 -36.08 12.86 2.94
N ASP A 558 -35.03 12.07 2.77
CA ASP A 558 -33.89 11.97 3.68
C ASP A 558 -32.82 12.97 3.25
N GLN A 559 -32.57 13.94 4.13
CA GLN A 559 -31.83 15.19 3.94
C GLN A 559 -30.32 15.03 3.59
N GLY A 560 -29.98 14.22 2.58
CA GLY A 560 -28.59 13.99 2.13
C GLY A 560 -27.85 12.90 2.91
N LEU A 561 -28.53 12.02 3.65
CA LEU A 561 -27.91 10.88 4.33
C LEU A 561 -28.51 9.57 3.81
N LEU A 562 -27.65 8.70 3.29
CA LEU A 562 -27.99 7.35 2.83
C LEU A 562 -27.16 6.31 3.56
N SER A 563 -27.65 5.08 3.56
CA SER A 563 -26.88 3.90 3.91
C SER A 563 -26.89 2.86 2.80
N VAL A 564 -26.01 1.87 2.91
CA VAL A 564 -26.00 0.68 2.03
C VAL A 564 -27.37 -0.02 1.98
N GLN A 565 -28.20 0.10 3.03
CA GLN A 565 -29.55 -0.48 3.03
C GLN A 565 -30.53 0.23 2.10
N ASP A 566 -30.23 1.48 1.73
CA ASP A 566 -31.03 2.28 0.80
C ASP A 566 -30.65 2.04 -0.66
N ALA A 567 -29.66 1.17 -0.92
CA ALA A 567 -29.22 0.85 -2.28
C ALA A 567 -30.35 0.17 -3.08
N ASN A 568 -30.52 0.59 -4.33
CA ASN A 568 -31.54 0.08 -5.24
C ASN A 568 -31.18 -1.32 -5.78
N TRP A 569 -29.89 -1.62 -5.89
CA TRP A 569 -29.37 -2.89 -6.34
C TRP A 569 -28.14 -3.32 -5.53
N MET A 570 -28.02 -4.62 -5.22
CA MET A 570 -26.90 -5.17 -4.45
C MET A 570 -26.60 -6.61 -4.83
N VAL A 571 -25.31 -6.95 -4.91
CA VAL A 571 -24.83 -8.33 -5.08
C VAL A 571 -23.62 -8.61 -4.18
N ASN A 572 -23.62 -9.78 -3.54
CA ASN A 572 -22.53 -10.25 -2.68
C ASN A 572 -21.58 -11.17 -3.46
N GLY A 573 -20.30 -11.13 -3.09
CA GLY A 573 -19.29 -12.08 -3.55
C GLY A 573 -19.58 -13.51 -3.08
N GLU A 574 -19.13 -14.48 -3.87
CA GLU A 574 -19.45 -15.89 -3.64
C GLU A 574 -18.52 -16.56 -2.60
N GLU A 575 -17.31 -16.05 -2.41
CA GLU A 575 -16.24 -16.74 -1.69
C GLU A 575 -15.43 -15.83 -0.77
N ASN A 576 -15.01 -16.35 0.38
CA ASN A 576 -14.21 -15.61 1.35
C ASN A 576 -12.86 -15.17 0.76
N TYR A 577 -12.46 -13.95 1.05
CA TYR A 577 -11.24 -13.31 0.56
C TYR A 577 -11.15 -13.24 -0.97
N ALA A 578 -12.27 -13.32 -1.70
CA ALA A 578 -12.26 -13.18 -3.16
C ALA A 578 -12.19 -11.72 -3.63
N TRP A 579 -12.45 -10.76 -2.72
CA TRP A 579 -12.43 -9.31 -2.98
C TRP A 579 -13.32 -8.91 -4.15
N PHE A 580 -14.55 -9.41 -4.16
CA PHE A 580 -15.54 -9.05 -5.17
C PHE A 580 -15.88 -7.55 -5.07
N GLY A 581 -15.83 -6.84 -6.20
CA GLY A 581 -15.98 -5.38 -6.23
C GLY A 581 -14.67 -4.61 -6.13
N PHE A 582 -13.51 -5.29 -6.25
CA PHE A 582 -12.21 -4.62 -6.20
C PHE A 582 -12.02 -3.61 -7.34
N SER A 583 -12.44 -3.98 -8.54
CA SER A 583 -12.45 -3.15 -9.74
C SER A 583 -13.84 -3.18 -10.37
N LEU A 584 -14.22 -2.07 -11.00
CA LEU A 584 -15.51 -1.87 -11.64
C LEU A 584 -15.28 -1.29 -13.03
N ALA A 585 -16.07 -1.73 -14.00
CA ALA A 585 -16.21 -1.10 -15.31
C ALA A 585 -17.66 -1.30 -15.80
N SER A 586 -18.08 -0.52 -16.78
CA SER A 586 -19.38 -0.67 -17.44
C SER A 586 -19.22 -0.65 -18.95
N CYS A 587 -20.15 -1.29 -19.64
CA CYS A 587 -20.19 -1.27 -21.09
C CYS A 587 -21.63 -1.08 -21.54
N GLN A 588 -21.87 -0.07 -22.38
CA GLN A 588 -23.15 0.07 -23.07
C GLN A 588 -23.20 -0.88 -24.26
N LEU A 589 -24.21 -1.74 -24.28
CA LEU A 589 -24.64 -2.51 -25.44
C LEU A 589 -25.98 -1.94 -25.91
N GLU A 590 -26.41 -2.24 -27.15
CA GLU A 590 -27.50 -1.52 -27.84
C GLU A 590 -28.68 -1.09 -26.94
N ASN A 591 -29.20 -1.99 -26.10
CA ASN A 591 -30.25 -1.69 -25.11
C ASN A 591 -29.95 -2.26 -23.72
N ILE A 592 -28.66 -2.44 -23.35
CA ILE A 592 -28.29 -3.02 -22.06
C ILE A 592 -27.05 -2.36 -21.50
N THR A 593 -27.09 -1.94 -20.23
CA THR A 593 -25.88 -1.58 -19.49
C THR A 593 -25.32 -2.80 -18.78
N LEU A 594 -24.14 -3.25 -19.21
CA LEU A 594 -23.45 -4.38 -18.58
C LEU A 594 -22.48 -3.87 -17.51
N LEU A 595 -22.70 -4.27 -16.25
CA LEU A 595 -21.76 -4.04 -15.16
C LEU A 595 -20.70 -5.15 -15.12
N LEU A 596 -19.44 -4.75 -15.06
CA LEU A 596 -18.27 -5.63 -15.03
C LEU A 596 -17.59 -5.50 -13.66
N ILE A 597 -17.46 -6.61 -12.95
CA ILE A 597 -16.99 -6.62 -11.56
C ILE A 597 -15.80 -7.58 -11.41
N GLY A 598 -14.67 -7.05 -10.94
CA GLY A 598 -13.46 -7.81 -10.66
C GLY A 598 -13.45 -8.45 -9.26
N SER A 599 -12.88 -9.65 -9.18
CA SER A 599 -12.66 -10.43 -7.94
C SER A 599 -11.27 -11.08 -8.02
N PRO A 600 -10.18 -10.29 -7.86
CA PRO A 600 -8.83 -10.69 -8.23
C PRO A 600 -8.25 -11.84 -7.38
N THR A 601 -8.69 -11.99 -6.14
CA THR A 601 -8.20 -13.03 -5.22
C THR A 601 -9.10 -14.27 -5.18
N TRP A 602 -10.10 -14.35 -6.07
CA TRP A 602 -10.93 -15.54 -6.22
C TRP A 602 -10.07 -16.79 -6.50
N LYS A 603 -10.43 -17.92 -5.89
CA LYS A 603 -9.67 -19.17 -5.96
C LYS A 603 -10.48 -20.28 -6.63
N SER A 604 -9.81 -21.10 -7.43
CA SER A 604 -10.47 -22.22 -8.12
C SER A 604 -10.30 -23.51 -7.32
N CYS A 605 -11.40 -24.13 -6.87
CA CYS A 605 -11.41 -25.45 -6.23
C CYS A 605 -12.46 -26.40 -6.83
N ALA A 606 -12.09 -27.67 -6.98
CA ALA A 606 -13.02 -28.75 -7.35
C ALA A 606 -13.61 -29.37 -6.07
N GLY A 607 -14.79 -28.91 -5.63
CA GLY A 607 -15.47 -29.43 -4.44
C GLY A 607 -14.86 -28.95 -3.12
N CYS A 608 -15.21 -27.74 -2.69
CA CYS A 608 -14.52 -27.03 -1.62
C CYS A 608 -15.04 -27.45 -0.23
N ASN A 609 -14.53 -28.57 0.28
CA ASN A 609 -14.34 -28.75 1.72
C ASN A 609 -12.87 -28.43 2.06
N HIS A 610 -12.63 -27.93 3.27
CA HIS A 610 -11.37 -27.32 3.72
C HIS A 610 -10.08 -28.05 3.28
N PHE A 611 -9.07 -27.26 2.86
CA PHE A 611 -7.69 -27.68 2.55
C PHE A 611 -7.52 -28.76 1.46
N SER A 612 -8.01 -28.52 0.25
CA SER A 612 -7.55 -29.29 -0.91
C SER A 612 -6.29 -28.66 -1.52
N LEU A 613 -5.22 -29.46 -1.64
CA LEU A 613 -3.97 -29.12 -2.35
C LEU A 613 -4.21 -28.80 -3.84
N ASP A 614 -5.35 -29.19 -4.39
CA ASP A 614 -5.72 -28.91 -5.79
C ASP A 614 -6.31 -27.49 -5.98
N THR A 615 -6.45 -26.71 -4.90
CA THR A 615 -6.95 -25.33 -4.96
C THR A 615 -5.93 -24.42 -5.62
N ARG A 616 -6.33 -23.71 -6.67
CA ARG A 616 -5.52 -22.66 -7.30
C ARG A 616 -5.84 -21.32 -6.68
N GLN A 617 -4.92 -20.79 -5.88
CA GLN A 617 -5.08 -19.50 -5.19
C GLN A 617 -5.03 -18.32 -6.16
N SER A 618 -5.81 -17.28 -5.84
CA SER A 618 -5.78 -15.97 -6.50
C SER A 618 -5.68 -16.02 -8.03
N VAL A 619 -6.44 -16.92 -8.66
CA VAL A 619 -6.50 -16.99 -10.12
C VAL A 619 -7.25 -15.77 -10.69
N GLY A 620 -8.17 -15.23 -9.89
CA GLY A 620 -8.99 -14.09 -10.23
C GLY A 620 -10.17 -14.45 -11.12
N LYS A 621 -11.19 -13.61 -11.08
CA LYS A 621 -12.45 -13.79 -11.80
C LYS A 621 -13.08 -12.44 -12.10
N VAL A 622 -13.72 -12.33 -13.26
CA VAL A 622 -14.51 -11.16 -13.67
C VAL A 622 -15.94 -11.61 -13.93
N TYR A 623 -16.89 -10.85 -13.42
CA TYR A 623 -18.31 -11.12 -13.53
C TYR A 623 -18.97 -10.06 -14.40
N GLY A 624 -19.90 -10.48 -15.27
CA GLY A 624 -20.81 -9.57 -15.96
C GLY A 624 -22.20 -9.65 -15.34
N TYR A 625 -22.82 -8.51 -15.05
CA TYR A 625 -24.19 -8.40 -14.57
C TYR A 625 -25.00 -7.50 -15.49
N ASN A 626 -26.27 -7.86 -15.68
CA ASN A 626 -27.26 -7.06 -16.36
C ASN A 626 -28.35 -6.69 -15.33
N PRO A 627 -28.19 -5.59 -14.60
CA PRO A 627 -29.18 -5.12 -13.62
C PRO A 627 -30.54 -4.86 -14.29
N PRO A 628 -31.66 -4.89 -13.54
CA PRO A 628 -31.76 -5.11 -12.09
C PRO A 628 -31.59 -6.57 -11.67
N SER A 629 -31.33 -7.50 -12.60
CA SER A 629 -31.08 -8.91 -12.24
C SER A 629 -29.83 -9.02 -11.37
N THR A 630 -29.96 -9.68 -10.21
CA THR A 630 -28.84 -10.04 -9.33
C THR A 630 -28.21 -11.38 -9.70
N LYS A 631 -28.71 -12.05 -10.75
CA LYS A 631 -28.06 -13.23 -11.34
C LYS A 631 -26.98 -12.77 -12.31
N ARG A 632 -25.76 -13.32 -12.15
CA ARG A 632 -24.67 -13.08 -13.08
C ARG A 632 -25.07 -13.46 -14.50
N TRP A 633 -24.72 -12.60 -15.46
CA TRP A 633 -24.90 -12.80 -16.89
C TRP A 633 -23.84 -13.74 -17.45
N PHE A 634 -22.57 -13.51 -17.09
CA PHE A 634 -21.46 -14.43 -17.33
C PHE A 634 -20.40 -14.31 -16.22
N ALA A 635 -19.42 -15.21 -16.27
CA ALA A 635 -18.17 -15.02 -15.55
C ALA A 635 -16.99 -15.56 -16.38
N VAL A 636 -15.86 -14.86 -16.30
CA VAL A 636 -14.59 -15.27 -16.88
C VAL A 636 -13.61 -15.51 -15.74
N THR A 637 -13.00 -16.70 -15.71
CA THR A 637 -12.09 -17.10 -14.64
C THR A 637 -10.67 -17.19 -15.16
N GLY A 638 -9.71 -16.67 -14.39
CA GLY A 638 -8.29 -16.82 -14.69
C GLY A 638 -7.81 -18.26 -14.57
N ASP A 639 -6.75 -18.62 -15.31
CA ASP A 639 -6.18 -19.97 -15.32
C ASP A 639 -4.82 -20.05 -14.62
N LYS A 640 -4.17 -18.91 -14.36
CA LYS A 640 -2.85 -18.79 -13.72
C LYS A 640 -2.99 -18.68 -12.21
N VAL A 641 -2.35 -19.58 -11.48
CA VAL A 641 -2.20 -19.50 -10.02
C VAL A 641 -1.51 -18.17 -9.68
N MET A 642 -2.05 -17.46 -8.69
CA MET A 642 -1.60 -16.11 -8.34
C MET A 642 -1.59 -15.14 -9.53
N GLY A 643 -2.48 -15.30 -10.51
CA GLY A 643 -2.57 -14.42 -11.67
C GLY A 643 -3.28 -13.09 -11.40
N ARG A 644 -4.17 -13.08 -10.40
CA ARG A 644 -5.01 -11.93 -9.99
C ARG A 644 -5.76 -11.28 -11.15
N MET A 645 -6.34 -12.11 -12.01
CA MET A 645 -7.17 -11.62 -13.12
C MET A 645 -8.36 -10.81 -12.60
N GLY A 646 -8.57 -9.62 -13.18
CA GLY A 646 -9.62 -8.70 -12.76
C GLY A 646 -9.15 -7.69 -11.71
N LEU A 647 -7.85 -7.51 -11.53
CA LEU A 647 -7.33 -6.42 -10.69
C LEU A 647 -7.66 -5.05 -11.30
N SER A 648 -7.57 -4.93 -12.62
CA SER A 648 -7.93 -3.75 -13.42
C SER A 648 -8.81 -4.16 -14.60
N LEU A 649 -9.74 -3.29 -14.96
CA LEU A 649 -10.76 -3.51 -15.99
C LEU A 649 -10.93 -2.24 -16.83
N ALA A 650 -11.08 -2.41 -18.14
CA ALA A 650 -11.52 -1.34 -19.03
C ALA A 650 -12.40 -1.93 -20.14
N SER A 651 -13.33 -1.13 -20.65
CA SER A 651 -14.26 -1.49 -21.73
C SER A 651 -14.33 -0.35 -22.73
N GLY A 652 -14.55 -0.71 -24.00
CA GLY A 652 -14.48 0.23 -25.11
C GLY A 652 -14.59 -0.48 -26.44
N VAL A 653 -14.26 0.21 -27.53
CA VAL A 653 -14.37 -0.30 -28.90
C VAL A 653 -12.99 -0.35 -29.53
N MET A 654 -12.57 -1.53 -29.99
CA MET A 654 -11.28 -1.70 -30.66
C MET A 654 -11.43 -2.50 -31.96
N SER A 655 -10.57 -2.27 -32.94
CA SER A 655 -10.49 -3.11 -34.14
C SER A 655 -9.53 -4.28 -33.91
N VAL A 656 -10.09 -5.48 -33.74
CA VAL A 656 -9.30 -6.71 -33.60
C VAL A 656 -9.42 -7.54 -34.86
N ALA A 657 -8.29 -7.79 -35.51
CA ALA A 657 -8.24 -8.42 -36.83
C ALA A 657 -9.13 -7.70 -37.87
N GLU A 658 -9.03 -6.36 -37.91
CA GLU A 658 -9.76 -5.47 -38.82
C GLU A 658 -11.30 -5.44 -38.62
N ILE A 659 -11.78 -5.98 -37.50
CA ILE A 659 -13.20 -5.99 -37.14
C ILE A 659 -13.37 -5.15 -35.88
N PRO A 660 -14.15 -4.04 -35.92
CA PRO A 660 -14.56 -3.31 -34.74
C PRO A 660 -15.35 -4.22 -33.80
N ARG A 661 -14.93 -4.29 -32.55
CA ARG A 661 -15.56 -5.09 -31.50
C ARG A 661 -15.67 -4.26 -30.23
N THR A 662 -16.78 -4.43 -29.53
CA THR A 662 -16.88 -4.03 -28.14
C THR A 662 -16.05 -5.01 -27.32
N VAL A 663 -15.08 -4.51 -26.57
CA VAL A 663 -14.10 -5.33 -25.85
C VAL A 663 -14.10 -5.06 -24.36
N LEU A 664 -13.65 -6.07 -23.63
CA LEU A 664 -13.25 -5.97 -22.24
C LEU A 664 -11.76 -6.29 -22.12
N VAL A 665 -10.98 -5.34 -21.63
CA VAL A 665 -9.57 -5.52 -21.29
C VAL A 665 -9.46 -5.82 -19.80
N VAL A 666 -8.81 -6.93 -19.48
CA VAL A 666 -8.64 -7.41 -18.10
C VAL A 666 -7.16 -7.51 -17.77
N GLY A 667 -6.73 -6.83 -16.71
CA GLY A 667 -5.40 -6.96 -16.13
C GLY A 667 -5.26 -8.21 -15.26
N ALA A 668 -4.13 -8.90 -15.40
CA ALA A 668 -3.69 -9.99 -14.53
C ALA A 668 -2.19 -9.79 -14.20
N PRO A 669 -1.84 -8.75 -13.41
CA PRO A 669 -0.47 -8.24 -13.31
C PRO A 669 0.50 -9.17 -12.58
N THR A 670 -0.01 -10.16 -11.86
CA THR A 670 0.81 -11.11 -11.12
C THR A 670 0.94 -12.45 -11.83
N ALA A 671 0.34 -12.60 -13.02
CA ALA A 671 0.51 -13.77 -13.84
C ALA A 671 1.94 -13.92 -14.37
N ASP A 672 2.42 -15.16 -14.37
CA ASP A 672 3.67 -15.55 -14.99
C ASP A 672 3.56 -15.49 -16.52
N SER A 673 4.60 -14.99 -17.18
CA SER A 673 4.73 -15.06 -18.63
C SER A 673 5.89 -15.97 -19.06
N LEU A 674 5.82 -16.50 -20.27
CA LEU A 674 6.87 -17.36 -20.82
C LEU A 674 7.82 -16.53 -21.66
N SER A 675 9.11 -16.61 -21.34
CA SER A 675 10.19 -16.14 -22.18
C SER A 675 10.85 -17.28 -22.92
N ARG A 676 11.16 -17.06 -24.21
CA ARG A 676 12.01 -17.96 -24.99
C ARG A 676 13.34 -17.26 -25.16
N ILE A 677 14.44 -17.91 -24.77
CA ILE A 677 15.80 -17.50 -25.09
C ILE A 677 16.38 -18.63 -25.93
N SER A 678 16.44 -18.45 -27.25
CA SER A 678 16.81 -19.52 -28.19
C SER A 678 15.89 -20.77 -28.05
N PHE A 679 16.45 -21.96 -27.80
CA PHE A 679 15.72 -23.23 -27.61
C PHE A 679 15.24 -23.46 -26.16
N MET A 680 15.57 -22.58 -25.21
CA MET A 680 15.21 -22.74 -23.80
C MET A 680 14.06 -21.80 -23.43
N SER A 681 13.00 -22.36 -22.84
CA SER A 681 11.95 -21.58 -22.20
C SER A 681 12.31 -21.26 -20.75
N SER A 682 12.14 -19.99 -20.35
CA SER A 682 12.26 -19.52 -18.98
C SER A 682 10.98 -18.83 -18.56
N VAL A 683 10.58 -18.96 -17.30
CA VAL A 683 9.42 -18.26 -16.75
C VAL A 683 9.86 -16.88 -16.30
N LEU A 684 9.13 -15.85 -16.74
CA LEU A 684 9.18 -14.52 -16.18
C LEU A 684 8.10 -14.44 -15.10
N HIS A 685 8.53 -14.68 -13.86
CA HIS A 685 7.61 -14.66 -12.73
C HIS A 685 6.95 -13.28 -12.59
N GLN A 686 5.62 -13.29 -12.46
CA GLN A 686 4.81 -12.12 -12.21
C GLN A 686 5.08 -10.95 -13.16
N ALA A 687 5.35 -11.27 -14.43
CA ALA A 687 5.58 -10.28 -15.45
C ALA A 687 4.29 -9.52 -15.81
N GLY A 688 3.14 -10.18 -15.65
CA GLY A 688 1.82 -9.63 -15.85
C GLY A 688 1.28 -9.81 -17.27
N LEU A 689 -0.05 -9.82 -17.36
CA LEU A 689 -0.80 -9.96 -18.61
C LEU A 689 -1.88 -8.87 -18.72
N ALA A 690 -2.19 -8.48 -19.96
CA ALA A 690 -3.45 -7.83 -20.32
C ALA A 690 -4.19 -8.73 -21.33
N LEU A 691 -5.44 -9.03 -21.04
CA LEU A 691 -6.29 -9.97 -21.77
C LEU A 691 -7.45 -9.22 -22.40
N VAL A 692 -7.64 -9.35 -23.71
CA VAL A 692 -8.73 -8.68 -24.44
C VAL A 692 -9.81 -9.69 -24.78
N TYR A 693 -11.01 -9.48 -24.26
CA TYR A 693 -12.19 -10.31 -24.51
C TYR A 693 -13.18 -9.61 -25.43
N ASP A 694 -13.85 -10.39 -26.26
CA ASP A 694 -14.98 -9.94 -27.08
C ASP A 694 -16.25 -9.89 -26.23
N LEU A 695 -16.92 -8.74 -26.21
CA LEU A 695 -18.23 -8.56 -25.59
C LEU A 695 -19.37 -8.44 -26.62
N THR A 696 -19.08 -8.60 -27.91
CA THR A 696 -20.11 -8.56 -28.96
C THR A 696 -21.16 -9.67 -28.75
N ASP A 697 -20.72 -10.88 -28.34
CA ASP A 697 -21.61 -11.88 -27.71
C ASP A 697 -21.49 -11.75 -26.18
N SER A 698 -22.38 -10.93 -25.62
CA SER A 698 -22.36 -10.59 -24.19
C SER A 698 -22.61 -11.79 -23.27
N THR A 699 -23.07 -12.93 -23.77
CA THR A 699 -23.38 -14.11 -22.94
C THR A 699 -22.19 -15.02 -22.72
N LYS A 700 -21.20 -14.99 -23.63
CA LYS A 700 -20.02 -15.85 -23.56
C LYS A 700 -18.78 -15.13 -24.12
N PRO A 701 -18.17 -14.25 -23.32
CA PRO A 701 -17.00 -13.51 -23.77
C PRO A 701 -15.87 -14.45 -24.20
N SER A 702 -15.35 -14.22 -25.39
CA SER A 702 -14.27 -15.02 -25.97
C SER A 702 -12.95 -14.27 -25.93
N LEU A 703 -11.86 -14.94 -25.56
CA LEU A 703 -10.53 -14.31 -25.51
C LEU A 703 -10.04 -14.05 -26.94
N LEU A 704 -9.83 -12.78 -27.27
CA LEU A 704 -9.36 -12.32 -28.57
C LEU A 704 -7.82 -12.25 -28.61
N SER A 705 -7.23 -11.57 -27.62
CA SER A 705 -5.81 -11.22 -27.63
C SER A 705 -5.19 -11.32 -26.24
N THR A 706 -3.90 -11.64 -26.19
CA THR A 706 -3.10 -11.68 -24.96
C THR A 706 -1.82 -10.87 -25.16
N PHE A 707 -1.59 -9.95 -24.23
CA PHE A 707 -0.38 -9.14 -24.15
C PHE A 707 0.35 -9.51 -22.86
N SER A 708 1.62 -9.85 -22.97
CA SER A 708 2.49 -10.25 -21.86
C SER A 708 3.61 -9.24 -21.61
N GLY A 709 3.90 -8.98 -20.34
CA GLY A 709 5.07 -8.24 -19.90
C GLY A 709 6.37 -9.02 -20.06
N ASP A 710 7.48 -8.31 -20.31
CA ASP A 710 8.81 -8.83 -20.67
C ASP A 710 9.85 -8.74 -19.54
N ARG A 711 9.44 -8.35 -18.33
CA ARG A 711 10.31 -8.29 -17.15
C ARG A 711 9.65 -8.98 -15.98
N ARG A 712 10.46 -9.68 -15.18
CA ARG A 712 10.00 -10.31 -13.94
C ARG A 712 9.48 -9.25 -12.98
N PHE A 713 8.38 -9.53 -12.30
CA PHE A 713 7.71 -8.65 -11.33
C PHE A 713 7.31 -7.28 -11.87
N ALA A 714 7.23 -7.10 -13.19
CA ALA A 714 6.95 -5.80 -13.79
C ALA A 714 5.52 -5.29 -13.56
N ARG A 715 4.59 -6.21 -13.23
CA ARG A 715 3.16 -5.94 -13.06
C ARG A 715 2.52 -5.37 -14.32
N PHE A 716 2.85 -5.92 -15.50
CA PHE A 716 2.19 -5.52 -16.75
C PHE A 716 0.70 -5.80 -16.70
N GLY A 717 -0.15 -4.83 -17.06
CA GLY A 717 -1.59 -4.90 -16.81
C GLY A 717 -1.95 -4.53 -15.36
N GLY A 718 -1.07 -3.81 -14.66
CA GLY A 718 -1.35 -3.26 -13.33
C GLY A 718 -2.54 -2.32 -13.36
N ASP A 719 -2.55 -1.44 -14.36
CA ASP A 719 -3.70 -0.65 -14.76
C ASP A 719 -3.91 -0.78 -16.29
N VAL A 720 -5.17 -0.72 -16.72
CA VAL A 720 -5.58 -0.78 -18.12
C VAL A 720 -6.63 0.29 -18.36
N TYR A 721 -6.49 1.01 -19.47
CA TYR A 721 -7.39 2.11 -19.82
C TYR A 721 -7.61 2.12 -21.33
N LEU A 722 -8.84 2.44 -21.73
CA LEU A 722 -9.23 2.57 -23.14
C LEU A 722 -9.65 4.01 -23.39
N SER A 723 -9.11 4.60 -24.45
CA SER A 723 -9.52 5.92 -24.91
C SER A 723 -9.11 6.11 -26.36
N ASP A 724 -10.05 6.51 -27.20
CA ASP A 724 -9.76 7.01 -28.54
C ASP A 724 -8.82 8.22 -28.41
N LEU A 725 -7.54 8.12 -28.76
CA LEU A 725 -6.59 9.23 -28.66
C LEU A 725 -6.49 10.02 -29.97
N ASP A 726 -6.72 9.36 -31.12
CA ASP A 726 -6.53 9.93 -32.46
C ASP A 726 -7.83 10.42 -33.15
N ASN A 727 -8.98 10.28 -32.50
CA ASN A 727 -10.33 10.62 -32.93
C ASN A 727 -10.82 9.86 -34.17
N ASP A 728 -10.46 8.58 -34.30
CA ASP A 728 -10.96 7.72 -35.38
C ASP A 728 -12.21 6.90 -34.99
N GLY A 729 -12.64 6.97 -33.72
CA GLY A 729 -13.76 6.19 -33.19
C GLY A 729 -13.37 4.79 -32.70
N LEU A 730 -12.07 4.46 -32.62
CA LEU A 730 -11.54 3.27 -31.99
C LEU A 730 -10.66 3.67 -30.81
N ASP A 731 -10.78 2.94 -29.70
CA ASP A 731 -10.01 3.21 -28.51
C ASP A 731 -8.58 2.67 -28.63
N GLU A 732 -7.60 3.52 -28.31
CA GLU A 732 -6.25 3.06 -27.99
C GLU A 732 -6.27 2.31 -26.65
N MET A 733 -5.53 1.21 -26.59
CA MET A 733 -5.33 0.47 -25.35
C MET A 733 -4.07 0.93 -24.64
N ILE A 734 -4.25 1.49 -23.44
CA ILE A 734 -3.16 1.89 -22.56
C ILE A 734 -2.97 0.80 -21.50
N VAL A 735 -1.75 0.31 -21.36
CA VAL A 735 -1.39 -0.72 -20.37
C VAL A 735 -0.19 -0.26 -19.57
N THR A 736 -0.22 -0.43 -18.25
CA THR A 736 0.87 -0.01 -17.37
C THR A 736 1.68 -1.19 -16.82
N ALA A 737 2.93 -0.92 -16.44
CA ALA A 737 3.82 -1.85 -15.76
C ALA A 737 4.61 -1.10 -14.67
N PRO A 738 3.99 -0.77 -13.52
CA PRO A 738 4.54 0.17 -12.54
C PRO A 738 5.82 -0.33 -11.85
N LEU A 739 6.07 -1.64 -11.80
CA LEU A 739 7.27 -2.22 -11.19
C LEU A 739 8.35 -2.61 -12.21
N ARG A 740 8.17 -2.27 -13.49
CA ARG A 740 9.15 -2.60 -14.52
C ARG A 740 10.53 -1.99 -14.23
N THR A 741 11.57 -2.79 -14.42
CA THR A 741 12.98 -2.38 -14.30
C THR A 741 13.67 -2.29 -15.68
N ASN A 742 14.71 -1.45 -15.78
CA ASN A 742 15.54 -1.37 -17.00
C ASN A 742 16.59 -2.49 -17.03
N ASP A 743 17.03 -2.96 -15.85
CA ASP A 743 18.00 -4.04 -15.74
C ASP A 743 17.35 -5.39 -16.10
N VAL A 744 17.83 -5.98 -17.18
CA VAL A 744 17.40 -7.29 -17.71
C VAL A 744 18.10 -8.44 -16.99
N SER A 745 19.29 -8.19 -16.44
CA SER A 745 20.20 -9.20 -15.90
C SER A 745 19.99 -9.42 -14.41
N THR A 746 19.58 -8.39 -13.67
CA THR A 746 19.51 -8.48 -12.21
C THR A 746 18.43 -7.57 -11.60
N ILE A 747 17.51 -8.14 -10.82
CA ILE A 747 16.69 -7.39 -9.84
C ILE A 747 17.57 -7.11 -8.60
N LEU A 748 18.86 -6.77 -8.80
CA LEU A 748 19.83 -6.63 -7.71
C LEU A 748 19.86 -5.21 -7.12
N PHE A 749 19.38 -4.22 -7.88
CA PHE A 749 19.38 -2.81 -7.49
C PHE A 749 18.01 -2.22 -7.86
N GLY A 750 17.17 -1.96 -6.85
CA GLY A 750 15.74 -1.62 -6.97
C GLY A 750 15.40 -0.54 -7.99
N GLY A 751 15.18 -0.93 -9.25
CA GLY A 751 14.87 0.00 -10.33
C GLY A 751 13.39 -0.02 -10.70
N THR A 752 12.45 0.29 -9.80
CA THR A 752 11.01 0.37 -10.13
C THR A 752 10.66 1.71 -10.81
N ALA A 753 11.29 1.96 -11.96
CA ALA A 753 11.06 3.18 -12.73
C ALA A 753 9.67 3.24 -13.39
N GLY A 754 9.01 2.08 -13.60
CA GLY A 754 7.65 2.00 -14.19
C GLY A 754 7.59 2.36 -15.68
N ARG A 755 6.65 1.78 -16.46
CA ARG A 755 6.43 2.04 -17.91
C ARG A 755 4.94 2.10 -18.20
N VAL A 756 4.57 2.86 -19.23
CA VAL A 756 3.23 2.85 -19.84
C VAL A 756 3.34 2.58 -21.34
N TYR A 757 2.48 1.72 -21.85
CA TYR A 757 2.42 1.28 -23.24
C TYR A 757 1.10 1.70 -23.83
N ILE A 758 1.13 2.34 -25.00
CA ILE A 758 -0.08 2.75 -25.73
C ILE A 758 -0.11 1.95 -27.03
N TYR A 759 -1.12 1.11 -27.21
CA TYR A 759 -1.33 0.27 -28.37
C TYR A 759 -2.46 0.86 -29.24
N SER A 760 -2.25 0.92 -30.55
CA SER A 760 -3.25 1.45 -31.49
C SER A 760 -4.53 0.61 -31.49
N GLY A 761 -5.69 1.28 -31.48
CA GLY A 761 -7.00 0.64 -31.61
C GLY A 761 -7.24 -0.01 -32.99
N LYS A 762 -6.53 0.43 -34.04
CA LYS A 762 -6.69 -0.04 -35.44
C LYS A 762 -6.03 -1.38 -35.73
N GLN A 763 -4.89 -1.64 -35.07
CA GLN A 763 -3.96 -2.73 -35.43
C GLN A 763 -3.91 -3.86 -34.39
N ALA A 764 -4.95 -4.00 -33.57
CA ALA A 764 -4.96 -5.05 -32.56
C ALA A 764 -4.98 -6.44 -33.24
N SER A 765 -3.88 -7.17 -33.07
CA SER A 765 -3.74 -8.54 -33.58
C SER A 765 -4.43 -9.53 -32.65
N SER A 766 -5.03 -10.59 -33.21
CA SER A 766 -5.60 -11.69 -32.43
C SER A 766 -4.52 -12.66 -31.94
N GLY A 767 -4.77 -13.34 -30.81
CA GLY A 767 -3.87 -14.35 -30.25
C GLY A 767 -2.80 -13.77 -29.33
N ASN A 768 -1.64 -14.43 -29.26
CA ASN A 768 -0.54 -14.00 -28.39
C ASN A 768 0.30 -12.90 -29.05
N VAL A 769 -0.11 -11.64 -28.87
CA VAL A 769 0.43 -10.49 -29.61
C VAL A 769 1.91 -10.28 -29.27
N THR A 770 2.22 -10.03 -28.00
CA THR A 770 3.59 -9.69 -27.59
C THR A 770 4.50 -10.92 -27.49
N GLY A 771 3.99 -12.13 -27.70
CA GLY A 771 4.78 -13.35 -27.77
C GLY A 771 5.55 -13.54 -29.08
N HIS A 772 5.19 -12.81 -30.14
CA HIS A 772 5.79 -12.90 -31.46
C HIS A 772 6.74 -11.72 -31.73
N CYS A 773 8.01 -11.91 -31.41
CA CYS A 773 9.04 -10.87 -31.44
C CYS A 773 10.09 -11.13 -32.51
N LYS A 774 10.69 -10.05 -33.03
CA LYS A 774 11.89 -10.15 -33.90
C LYS A 774 13.13 -10.55 -33.09
N SER A 775 13.17 -10.16 -31.82
CA SER A 775 14.23 -10.56 -30.87
C SER A 775 14.13 -12.04 -30.49
N TRP A 776 15.27 -12.65 -30.17
CA TRP A 776 15.35 -14.00 -29.62
C TRP A 776 14.89 -14.12 -28.18
N THR A 777 14.47 -13.01 -27.55
CA THR A 777 13.90 -12.93 -26.20
C THR A 777 12.44 -12.45 -26.29
N SER A 778 11.48 -13.36 -26.16
CA SER A 778 10.05 -13.00 -26.02
C SER A 778 9.66 -12.91 -24.53
N PRO A 779 8.58 -12.20 -24.14
CA PRO A 779 7.72 -11.31 -24.95
C PRO A 779 8.35 -9.91 -25.20
N CYS A 780 7.72 -9.09 -26.05
CA CYS A 780 8.17 -7.77 -26.51
C CYS A 780 7.02 -6.75 -26.55
N PRO A 781 6.45 -6.35 -25.41
CA PRO A 781 5.36 -5.37 -25.37
C PRO A 781 5.75 -4.02 -25.98
N GLU A 782 7.03 -3.64 -25.90
CA GLU A 782 7.56 -2.42 -26.51
C GLU A 782 7.53 -2.47 -28.03
N ASP A 783 7.69 -3.62 -28.71
CA ASP A 783 7.72 -3.67 -30.18
C ASP A 783 6.36 -3.32 -30.78
N TRP A 784 5.28 -3.72 -30.11
CA TRP A 784 3.90 -3.58 -30.57
C TRP A 784 3.22 -2.27 -30.16
N ALA A 785 3.76 -1.55 -29.17
CA ALA A 785 3.20 -0.27 -28.76
C ALA A 785 3.33 0.78 -29.88
N GLN A 786 2.43 1.75 -29.97
CA GLN A 786 2.61 2.96 -30.75
C GLN A 786 3.52 3.96 -30.01
N TYR A 787 3.31 4.10 -28.70
CA TYR A 787 4.11 4.94 -27.82
C TYR A 787 4.50 4.19 -26.54
N VAL A 788 5.67 4.51 -26.00
CA VAL A 788 6.16 4.02 -24.71
C VAL A 788 6.52 5.21 -23.84
N LEU A 789 5.78 5.42 -22.76
CA LEU A 789 6.06 6.49 -21.80
C LEU A 789 7.00 5.96 -20.71
N ILE A 790 8.02 6.75 -20.40
CA ILE A 790 9.09 6.39 -19.46
C ILE A 790 9.25 7.50 -18.42
N SER A 791 9.30 7.11 -17.14
CA SER A 791 9.63 8.03 -16.05
C SER A 791 11.11 8.39 -16.04
N ALA A 792 11.41 9.65 -15.70
CA ALA A 792 12.76 10.08 -15.35
C ALA A 792 13.12 9.75 -13.89
N GLU A 793 12.15 9.31 -13.08
CA GLU A 793 12.31 9.05 -11.65
C GLU A 793 12.28 7.55 -11.34
N GLU A 794 13.41 7.04 -10.84
CA GLU A 794 13.51 5.67 -10.32
C GLU A 794 12.70 5.55 -9.02
N LEU A 795 12.24 4.33 -8.70
CA LEU A 795 11.44 4.04 -7.49
C LEU A 795 10.06 4.71 -7.40
N SER A 796 9.64 5.43 -8.43
CA SER A 796 8.42 6.23 -8.43
C SER A 796 7.12 5.46 -8.66
N ARG A 797 7.22 4.18 -9.08
CA ARG A 797 6.07 3.37 -9.54
C ARG A 797 5.24 4.05 -10.64
N PHE A 798 5.90 4.71 -11.58
CA PHE A 798 5.25 5.38 -12.72
C PHE A 798 4.34 4.43 -13.53
N GLY A 799 3.13 4.88 -13.81
CA GLY A 799 2.07 4.03 -14.36
C GLY A 799 1.27 3.31 -13.29
N SER A 800 1.25 3.80 -12.05
CA SER A 800 0.38 3.27 -11.00
C SER A 800 -1.11 3.46 -11.31
N SER A 801 -1.43 4.54 -12.02
CA SER A 801 -2.74 4.81 -12.61
C SER A 801 -2.56 5.69 -13.86
N VAL A 802 -3.47 5.58 -14.81
CA VAL A 802 -3.49 6.39 -16.04
C VAL A 802 -4.91 6.78 -16.43
N ILE A 803 -5.09 8.02 -16.90
CA ILE A 803 -6.32 8.48 -17.54
C ILE A 803 -5.99 9.35 -18.75
N THR A 804 -7.01 9.71 -19.51
CA THR A 804 -6.93 10.76 -20.54
C THR A 804 -7.76 11.96 -20.13
N VAL A 805 -7.36 13.16 -20.58
CA VAL A 805 -8.12 14.41 -20.41
C VAL A 805 -8.32 15.02 -21.78
N LYS A 806 -9.58 15.30 -22.14
CA LYS A 806 -9.95 15.85 -23.44
C LYS A 806 -10.18 17.35 -23.38
N SER A 807 -9.47 18.11 -24.21
CA SER A 807 -9.66 19.54 -24.35
C SER A 807 -9.72 19.95 -25.82
N GLY A 808 -10.95 20.16 -26.31
CA GLY A 808 -11.19 20.48 -27.73
C GLY A 808 -10.75 19.34 -28.65
N ARG A 809 -9.66 19.55 -29.39
CA ARG A 809 -9.05 18.52 -30.27
C ARG A 809 -7.85 17.80 -29.65
N LYS A 810 -7.35 18.30 -28.52
CA LYS A 810 -6.23 17.67 -27.82
C LYS A 810 -6.75 16.62 -26.85
N LYS A 811 -6.05 15.50 -26.76
CA LYS A 811 -6.22 14.49 -25.72
C LYS A 811 -4.86 14.30 -25.06
N GLU A 812 -4.82 14.56 -23.76
CA GLU A 812 -3.61 14.44 -22.96
C GLU A 812 -3.68 13.15 -22.14
N VAL A 813 -2.56 12.47 -22.00
CA VAL A 813 -2.42 11.28 -21.14
C VAL A 813 -1.81 11.74 -19.82
N VAL A 814 -2.52 11.50 -18.72
CA VAL A 814 -2.04 11.81 -17.37
C VAL A 814 -1.63 10.52 -16.70
N VAL A 815 -0.35 10.42 -16.32
CA VAL A 815 0.23 9.23 -15.69
C VAL A 815 0.62 9.55 -14.25
N ALA A 816 0.11 8.76 -13.32
CA ALA A 816 0.51 8.82 -11.93
C ALA A 816 1.80 8.04 -11.66
N ALA A 817 2.63 8.61 -10.80
CA ALA A 817 3.74 7.96 -10.13
C ALA A 817 3.53 8.10 -8.62
N GLU A 818 2.62 7.28 -8.08
CA GLU A 818 2.11 7.38 -6.71
C GLU A 818 3.23 7.38 -5.64
N ARG A 819 4.41 6.81 -5.94
CA ARG A 819 5.54 6.72 -5.01
C ARG A 819 6.69 7.67 -5.30
N SER A 820 6.49 8.61 -6.21
CA SER A 820 7.45 9.69 -6.43
C SER A 820 7.86 10.32 -5.10
N SER A 821 9.18 10.44 -4.90
CA SER A 821 9.81 11.08 -3.75
C SER A 821 10.60 12.34 -4.16
N ALA A 822 10.57 12.73 -5.44
CA ALA A 822 11.31 13.88 -5.96
C ALA A 822 10.92 15.23 -5.34
N LYS A 823 9.69 15.37 -4.82
CA LYS A 823 9.17 16.60 -4.22
C LYS A 823 8.89 16.46 -2.73
N ALA A 824 8.31 15.34 -2.32
CA ALA A 824 8.12 14.94 -0.94
C ALA A 824 8.17 13.42 -0.84
N ARG A 825 8.71 12.87 0.26
CA ARG A 825 8.89 11.42 0.46
C ARG A 825 7.57 10.66 0.26
N LEU A 826 7.50 9.80 -0.75
CA LEU A 826 6.28 9.06 -1.15
C LEU A 826 5.04 9.98 -1.30
N GLY A 827 5.23 11.23 -1.72
CA GLY A 827 4.14 12.19 -1.90
C GLY A 827 3.29 11.92 -3.14
N GLY A 828 3.85 11.23 -4.13
CA GLY A 828 3.23 11.02 -5.44
C GLY A 828 3.43 12.21 -6.37
N ARG A 829 3.28 11.96 -7.67
CA ARG A 829 3.41 12.97 -8.73
C ARG A 829 2.64 12.53 -9.97
N LEU A 830 2.09 13.50 -10.69
CA LEU A 830 1.45 13.29 -11.99
C LEU A 830 2.33 13.83 -13.10
N PHE A 831 2.26 13.20 -14.25
CA PHE A 831 2.95 13.61 -15.46
C PHE A 831 1.94 13.69 -16.61
N VAL A 832 1.86 14.86 -17.23
CA VAL A 832 0.94 15.12 -18.35
C VAL A 832 1.72 14.98 -19.66
N TYR A 833 1.16 14.25 -20.62
CA TYR A 833 1.74 14.06 -21.96
C TYR A 833 0.72 14.44 -23.03
N SER A 834 1.16 15.21 -24.03
CA SER A 834 0.39 15.45 -25.25
C SER A 834 0.99 14.57 -26.36
N LEU A 835 0.19 13.67 -26.93
CA LEU A 835 0.62 12.63 -27.87
C LEU A 835 0.15 12.84 -29.30
#